data_AF-A0A9X3J754-F1
#
_entry.id   AF-A0A9X3J754-F1
#
_cell.length_a   1.000
_cell.length_b   1.000
_cell.length_c   1.000
_cell.angle_alpha   90.00
_cell.angle_beta   90.00
_cell.angle_gamma   90.00
#
_symmetry.space_group_name_H-M   'P 1'
#
loop_
_entity.id
_entity.type
_entity.pdbx_description
1 polymer ?
#
loop_
_entity_poly.entity_id
_entity_poly.type
_entity_poly.pdbx_seq_one_letter_code
_entity_poly.pdbx_strand_id
1 'polypeptide(L)'
;MDKTLKSGVKNRKRKGKTTFGTYAIALFWLVIVSGIFLAIPFDVEDPYLSVSTMMISNPWASLIRNLHYWSSQFFLILSLIHLYDHFHYKKRIGLKKGIAFRLSIGVLIIFLAMITGFLLKGDSDSEQARQILETLAERVPLIGKALAFSLIGASDSYQLIYVHHIATFTVFMGIIIVEHSKIIWPRYLDFIVSFAATFIVSFLFSAPLHDNLNPTVKGPWYFVGFQEILHWLKHPEWSLLLFLILIVLIYLVNSAKKRISFITKRGLLVFTGFYLILTIIGLFFRGERWAWTYPGQPGYTYSVLHNFKTTRVNLNPEFEIAEATNAAIIQGRKESCLACHTGTTGFSTSHDPDAIGCASCHGGNPFTTHKNESHRNMVLIPGNLATAPQSCGTTECHPEIVERVPTGLMSTLSGMISVDRFVFNEQDNPDILTNVHQLGNTPADEHLRNLCVRCHLGNPKTEFGPVNESSRGGGCLACHLNYSPEAEKALAFSHNAKVKAHPSIDLQISNNHCFGCHSRSGRISTNYEGWHETTLEKEEMPDSSNYRLVEGFRVFTKKQEDVHHQLGLECVDCHHSYEVMGDGNLYAHQENQQDVSCADCHVYEKPNTISAENLDNESALIAALRFNNVAGREFLVTQKHKRALINTSVESDSIYFLKKNTGEKIALTAPASICVRNNAHSNLSCSSCHTAWAPTCIGCHNLYDSEEPSYNMIKNEEQKGGWVELIGEYLAKPPTLGVRKSDDKDEIIPVVPGMILTIDKQSYTGNENDPAIFHRLYAPSAPHTTSSKGRSCKSCHNDPVALGFGEGELTYTIDEDKGKWEFDAFYENDKHDNLPADAWTGFLQNRSGAVSTRSDVFPFTIEQQKAILTTGACLTCHEEDSKVMLSGLDDFEKQLGNRSSKCVLPEWE
;
A
#
# COMPACT_ATOMS: atom_id res chain seq x y z
N MET A 1 -75.21 -60.00 -5.05
CA MET A 1 -75.23 -59.29 -6.34
C MET A 1 -75.19 -57.80 -6.01
N ASP A 2 -74.02 -57.26 -5.70
CA ASP A 2 -73.88 -55.88 -5.24
C ASP A 2 -72.46 -55.36 -5.50
N LYS A 3 -72.26 -54.68 -6.64
CA LYS A 3 -70.98 -54.05 -7.05
C LYS A 3 -71.27 -52.91 -8.03
N THR A 4 -71.98 -51.87 -7.58
CA THR A 4 -72.23 -50.65 -8.39
C THR A 4 -72.10 -49.35 -7.60
N LEU A 5 -71.22 -49.28 -6.58
CA LEU A 5 -71.05 -48.06 -5.76
C LEU A 5 -69.60 -47.63 -5.43
N LYS A 6 -68.59 -48.03 -6.22
CA LYS A 6 -67.17 -47.64 -5.94
C LYS A 6 -66.37 -47.05 -7.11
N SER A 7 -67.01 -46.39 -8.09
CA SER A 7 -66.30 -45.68 -9.17
C SER A 7 -66.27 -44.14 -9.03
N GLY A 8 -67.01 -43.54 -8.08
CA GLY A 8 -67.17 -42.08 -8.01
C GLY A 8 -66.14 -41.27 -7.19
N VAL A 9 -65.30 -41.89 -6.35
CA VAL A 9 -64.57 -41.14 -5.30
C VAL A 9 -63.07 -40.92 -5.58
N LYS A 10 -62.45 -41.61 -6.55
CA LYS A 10 -60.99 -41.51 -6.77
C LYS A 10 -60.52 -40.36 -7.66
N ASN A 11 -61.40 -39.63 -8.35
CA ASN A 11 -61.00 -38.58 -9.31
C ASN A 11 -60.97 -37.14 -8.76
N ARG A 12 -61.33 -36.90 -7.49
CA ARG A 12 -61.24 -35.54 -6.87
C ARG A 12 -59.93 -35.26 -6.11
N LYS A 13 -59.07 -36.24 -5.83
CA LYS A 13 -57.88 -36.07 -4.96
C LYS A 13 -56.58 -35.57 -5.63
N ARG A 14 -56.56 -35.26 -6.93
CA ARG A 14 -55.33 -34.78 -7.63
C ARG A 14 -55.27 -33.27 -7.91
N LYS A 15 -56.35 -32.52 -7.69
CA LYS A 15 -56.44 -31.08 -8.02
C LYS A 15 -55.86 -30.12 -6.96
N GLY A 16 -55.13 -30.61 -5.97
CA GLY A 16 -54.68 -29.80 -4.82
C GLY A 16 -53.29 -30.15 -4.28
N LYS A 17 -52.37 -30.65 -5.10
CA LYS A 17 -50.97 -30.87 -4.67
C LYS A 17 -50.14 -29.64 -5.01
N THR A 18 -49.53 -29.05 -3.99
CA THR A 18 -48.51 -28.01 -4.11
C THR A 18 -47.24 -28.60 -4.73
N THR A 19 -46.62 -27.88 -5.66
CA THR A 19 -45.39 -28.26 -6.35
C THR A 19 -44.44 -27.06 -6.44
N PHE A 20 -43.17 -27.27 -6.78
CA PHE A 20 -42.26 -26.14 -7.02
C PHE A 20 -42.76 -25.19 -8.11
N GLY A 21 -43.49 -25.70 -9.11
CA GLY A 21 -44.13 -24.88 -10.13
C GLY A 21 -45.27 -24.01 -9.59
N THR A 22 -46.05 -24.48 -8.61
CA THR A 22 -47.11 -23.64 -8.00
C THR A 22 -46.53 -22.52 -7.14
N TYR A 23 -45.42 -22.78 -6.44
CA TYR A 23 -44.66 -21.75 -5.73
C TYR A 23 -43.95 -20.77 -6.68
N ALA A 24 -43.38 -21.23 -7.80
CA ALA A 24 -42.80 -20.35 -8.81
C ALA A 24 -43.85 -19.36 -9.38
N ILE A 25 -45.07 -19.82 -9.65
CA ILE A 25 -46.18 -18.94 -10.07
C ILE A 25 -46.51 -17.91 -8.97
N ALA A 26 -46.54 -18.33 -7.70
CA ALA A 26 -46.78 -17.41 -6.59
C ALA A 26 -45.70 -16.32 -6.49
N LEU A 27 -44.43 -16.70 -6.59
CA LEU A 27 -43.29 -15.78 -6.57
C LEU A 27 -43.30 -14.84 -7.78
N PHE A 28 -43.66 -15.31 -8.97
CA PHE A 28 -43.80 -14.45 -10.16
C PHE A 28 -44.82 -13.33 -9.95
N TRP A 29 -45.97 -13.63 -9.32
CA TRP A 29 -46.94 -12.60 -8.95
C TRP A 29 -46.40 -11.63 -7.90
N LEU A 30 -45.62 -12.11 -6.93
CA LEU A 30 -44.95 -11.24 -5.96
C LEU A 30 -43.94 -10.30 -6.64
N VAL A 31 -43.17 -10.79 -7.62
CA VAL A 31 -42.27 -9.96 -8.45
C VAL A 31 -43.05 -8.88 -9.19
N ILE A 32 -44.17 -9.22 -9.84
CA ILE A 32 -45.00 -8.24 -10.56
C ILE A 32 -45.53 -7.16 -9.62
N VAL A 33 -46.15 -7.56 -8.50
CA VAL A 33 -46.78 -6.62 -7.57
C VAL A 33 -45.74 -5.69 -6.96
N SER A 34 -44.64 -6.25 -6.45
CA SER A 34 -43.53 -5.44 -5.91
C SER A 34 -42.89 -4.56 -6.97
N GLY A 35 -42.75 -5.05 -8.21
CA GLY A 35 -42.19 -4.30 -9.33
C GLY A 35 -43.03 -3.09 -9.73
N ILE A 36 -44.36 -3.19 -9.71
CA ILE A 36 -45.26 -2.05 -9.95
C ILE A 36 -45.04 -0.96 -8.90
N PHE A 37 -44.90 -1.33 -7.62
CA PHE A 37 -44.63 -0.35 -6.56
C PHE A 37 -43.27 0.33 -6.69
N LEU A 38 -42.27 -0.36 -7.25
CA LEU A 38 -40.95 0.22 -7.49
C LEU A 38 -40.89 1.06 -8.77
N ALA A 39 -41.60 0.64 -9.82
CA ALA A 39 -41.59 1.29 -11.13
C ALA A 39 -42.19 2.72 -11.10
N ILE A 40 -43.07 3.01 -10.15
CA ILE A 40 -43.70 4.34 -10.03
C ILE A 40 -42.70 5.41 -9.56
N PRO A 41 -41.96 5.23 -8.44
CA PRO A 41 -40.97 6.20 -7.97
C PRO A 41 -39.58 6.04 -8.63
N PHE A 42 -39.36 5.04 -9.48
CA PHE A 42 -38.07 4.80 -10.11
C PHE A 42 -37.77 5.84 -11.20
N ASP A 43 -36.61 6.47 -11.09
CA ASP A 43 -36.08 7.38 -12.10
C ASP A 43 -35.12 6.60 -13.00
N VAL A 44 -35.43 6.58 -14.29
CA VAL A 44 -34.68 5.86 -15.31
C VAL A 44 -33.51 6.66 -15.86
N GLU A 45 -33.51 7.99 -15.70
CA GLU A 45 -32.37 8.81 -16.11
C GLU A 45 -31.22 8.68 -15.11
N ASP A 46 -31.52 8.51 -13.83
CA ASP A 46 -30.54 8.22 -12.78
C ASP A 46 -30.92 7.00 -11.92
N PRO A 47 -30.73 5.78 -12.46
CA PRO A 47 -31.15 4.55 -11.78
C PRO A 47 -30.46 4.35 -10.42
N TYR A 48 -29.17 4.70 -10.32
CA TYR A 48 -28.38 4.50 -9.11
C TYR A 48 -28.81 5.43 -7.98
N LEU A 49 -28.96 6.74 -8.26
CA LEU A 49 -29.46 7.68 -7.26
C LEU A 49 -30.91 7.40 -6.89
N SER A 50 -31.73 6.95 -7.84
CA SER A 50 -33.12 6.56 -7.56
C SER A 50 -33.18 5.44 -6.52
N VAL A 51 -32.43 4.35 -6.75
CA VAL A 51 -32.42 3.19 -5.85
C VAL A 51 -31.82 3.53 -4.49
N SER A 52 -30.67 4.22 -4.45
CA SER A 52 -30.03 4.59 -3.18
C SER A 52 -30.88 5.57 -2.36
N THR A 53 -31.56 6.52 -3.02
CA THR A 53 -32.50 7.43 -2.36
C THR A 53 -33.67 6.68 -1.74
N MET A 54 -34.25 5.70 -2.43
CA MET A 54 -35.32 4.85 -1.85
C MET A 54 -34.83 4.11 -0.60
N MET A 55 -33.58 3.63 -0.61
CA MET A 55 -33.00 2.91 0.52
C MET A 55 -32.79 3.81 1.75
N ILE A 56 -32.35 5.05 1.54
CA ILE A 56 -32.06 6.00 2.62
C ILE A 56 -33.33 6.66 3.17
N SER A 57 -34.23 7.11 2.28
CA SER A 57 -35.36 7.96 2.66
C SER A 57 -36.59 7.19 3.16
N ASN A 58 -36.79 5.94 2.72
CA ASN A 58 -38.01 5.18 3.00
C ASN A 58 -37.72 3.69 3.28
N PRO A 59 -37.70 3.27 4.57
CA PRO A 59 -37.49 1.88 4.95
C PRO A 59 -38.48 0.89 4.32
N TRP A 60 -39.73 1.31 4.06
CA TRP A 60 -40.73 0.46 3.41
C TRP A 60 -40.45 0.30 1.91
N ALA A 61 -39.97 1.33 1.23
CA ALA A 61 -39.53 1.22 -0.16
C ALA A 61 -38.31 0.27 -0.27
N SER A 62 -37.36 0.37 0.68
CA SER A 62 -36.24 -0.57 0.81
C SER A 62 -36.73 -2.02 1.01
N LEU A 63 -37.73 -2.25 1.88
CA LEU A 63 -38.32 -3.58 2.07
C LEU A 63 -39.01 -4.10 0.81
N ILE A 64 -39.74 -3.25 0.07
CA ILE A 64 -40.38 -3.64 -1.20
C ILE A 64 -39.32 -3.99 -2.26
N ARG A 65 -38.21 -3.25 -2.32
CA ARG A 65 -37.05 -3.58 -3.16
C ARG A 65 -36.47 -4.94 -2.81
N ASN A 66 -36.27 -5.22 -1.52
CA ASN A 66 -35.80 -6.51 -1.05
C ASN A 66 -36.78 -7.62 -1.43
N LEU A 67 -38.07 -7.38 -1.26
CA LEU A 67 -39.14 -8.31 -1.63
C LEU A 67 -39.10 -8.62 -3.14
N HIS A 68 -38.93 -7.61 -3.97
CA HIS A 68 -38.80 -7.77 -5.42
C HIS A 68 -37.58 -8.62 -5.79
N TYR A 69 -36.42 -8.29 -5.23
CA TYR A 69 -35.17 -9.01 -5.45
C TYR A 69 -35.26 -10.47 -5.01
N TRP A 70 -35.62 -10.76 -3.75
CA TRP A 70 -35.66 -12.13 -3.26
C TRP A 70 -36.77 -12.96 -3.91
N SER A 71 -37.91 -12.34 -4.24
CA SER A 71 -38.95 -13.02 -5.02
C SER A 71 -38.42 -13.45 -6.38
N SER A 72 -37.59 -12.62 -7.03
CA SER A 72 -36.99 -12.94 -8.34
C SER A 72 -35.92 -14.04 -8.23
N GLN A 73 -35.08 -14.01 -7.19
CA GLN A 73 -34.10 -15.08 -6.91
C GLN A 73 -34.78 -16.43 -6.67
N PHE A 74 -35.78 -16.47 -5.79
CA PHE A 74 -36.51 -17.69 -5.51
C PHE A 74 -37.34 -18.16 -6.70
N PHE A 75 -37.90 -17.23 -7.50
CA PHE A 75 -38.59 -17.57 -8.74
C PHE A 75 -37.66 -18.31 -9.72
N LEU A 76 -36.43 -17.81 -9.92
CA LEU A 76 -35.43 -18.47 -10.74
C LEU A 76 -35.07 -19.86 -10.18
N ILE A 77 -34.73 -19.95 -8.89
CA ILE A 77 -34.33 -21.21 -8.25
C ILE A 77 -35.46 -22.25 -8.35
N LEU A 78 -36.70 -21.89 -7.98
CA LEU A 78 -37.83 -22.81 -8.04
C LEU A 78 -38.22 -23.18 -9.47
N SER A 79 -38.01 -22.29 -10.45
CA SER A 79 -38.20 -22.60 -11.87
C SER A 79 -37.18 -23.62 -12.38
N LEU A 80 -35.91 -23.50 -11.98
CA LEU A 80 -34.86 -24.46 -12.31
C LEU A 80 -35.07 -25.81 -11.61
N ILE A 81 -35.48 -25.81 -10.33
CA ILE A 81 -35.84 -27.04 -9.61
C ILE A 81 -37.09 -27.68 -10.23
N HIS A 82 -38.10 -26.89 -10.61
CA HIS A 82 -39.30 -27.38 -11.29
C HIS A 82 -38.95 -28.05 -12.64
N LEU A 83 -38.03 -27.47 -13.39
CA LEU A 83 -37.49 -28.06 -14.62
C LEU A 83 -36.81 -29.41 -14.32
N TYR A 84 -36.01 -29.51 -13.26
CA TYR A 84 -35.35 -30.76 -12.85
C TYR A 84 -36.32 -31.84 -12.34
N ASP A 85 -37.33 -31.47 -11.55
CA ASP A 85 -38.38 -32.36 -11.05
C ASP A 85 -39.11 -33.05 -12.20
N HIS A 86 -39.36 -32.29 -13.28
CA HIS A 86 -39.93 -32.82 -14.51
C HIS A 86 -39.03 -33.88 -15.17
N PHE A 87 -37.71 -33.74 -15.01
CA PHE A 87 -36.74 -34.71 -15.54
C PHE A 87 -36.68 -36.00 -14.72
N HIS A 88 -36.91 -35.92 -13.40
CA HIS A 88 -36.79 -37.05 -12.48
C HIS A 88 -38.07 -37.91 -12.37
N TYR A 89 -39.26 -37.29 -12.27
CA TYR A 89 -40.50 -38.03 -12.04
C TYR A 89 -41.12 -38.60 -13.34
N LYS A 90 -40.86 -39.90 -13.58
CA LYS A 90 -41.30 -40.68 -14.75
C LYS A 90 -42.83 -40.88 -14.83
N LYS A 91 -43.48 -40.24 -15.80
CA LYS A 91 -44.61 -40.79 -16.58
C LYS A 91 -44.74 -40.05 -17.91
N ARG A 92 -44.19 -40.62 -19.00
CA ARG A 92 -44.26 -40.17 -20.41
C ARG A 92 -44.65 -38.70 -20.60
N ILE A 93 -43.67 -37.81 -20.66
CA ILE A 93 -43.90 -36.43 -21.11
C ILE A 93 -42.88 -36.15 -22.22
N GLY A 94 -43.16 -36.66 -23.41
CA GLY A 94 -42.71 -35.96 -24.60
C GLY A 94 -43.70 -34.82 -24.76
N LEU A 95 -43.32 -33.61 -24.35
CA LEU A 95 -44.13 -32.44 -24.64
C LEU A 95 -44.28 -32.35 -26.16
N LYS A 96 -45.44 -31.86 -26.64
CA LYS A 96 -45.57 -31.53 -28.05
C LYS A 96 -44.42 -30.58 -28.41
N LYS A 97 -43.76 -30.78 -29.55
CA LYS A 97 -42.57 -30.02 -29.96
C LYS A 97 -42.75 -28.50 -29.79
N GLY A 98 -43.91 -27.96 -30.15
CA GLY A 98 -44.21 -26.53 -29.98
C GLY A 98 -44.30 -26.05 -28.52
N ILE A 99 -44.77 -26.89 -27.58
CA ILE A 99 -44.77 -26.56 -26.14
C ILE A 99 -43.34 -26.63 -25.60
N ALA A 100 -42.58 -27.68 -25.98
CA ALA A 100 -41.18 -27.81 -25.58
C ALA A 100 -40.34 -26.63 -26.05
N PHE A 101 -40.53 -26.19 -27.29
CA PHE A 101 -39.83 -25.03 -27.86
C PHE A 101 -40.13 -23.74 -27.09
N ARG A 102 -41.41 -23.43 -26.83
CA ARG A 102 -41.80 -22.24 -26.09
C ARG A 102 -41.29 -22.23 -24.65
N LEU A 103 -41.26 -23.39 -23.97
CA LEU A 103 -40.68 -23.48 -22.62
C LEU A 103 -39.16 -23.31 -22.62
N SER A 104 -38.47 -23.84 -23.64
CA SER A 104 -37.03 -23.59 -23.81
C SER A 104 -36.71 -22.11 -24.01
N ILE A 105 -37.50 -21.40 -24.83
CA ILE A 105 -37.42 -19.94 -24.97
C ILE A 105 -37.80 -19.23 -23.67
N GLY A 106 -38.79 -19.75 -22.94
CA GLY A 106 -39.18 -19.23 -21.63
C GLY A 106 -38.00 -19.16 -20.67
N VAL A 107 -37.15 -20.19 -20.61
CA VAL A 107 -35.93 -20.15 -19.77
C VAL A 107 -35.02 -18.98 -20.16
N LEU A 108 -34.80 -18.75 -21.47
CA LEU A 108 -34.02 -17.60 -21.95
C LEU A 108 -34.66 -16.27 -21.52
N ILE A 109 -35.98 -16.13 -21.64
CA ILE A 109 -36.69 -14.91 -21.23
C ILE A 109 -36.60 -14.69 -19.72
N ILE A 110 -36.57 -15.73 -18.88
CA ILE A 110 -36.31 -15.59 -17.44
C ILE A 110 -34.94 -14.93 -17.23
N PHE A 111 -33.88 -15.44 -17.88
CA PHE A 111 -32.54 -14.85 -17.76
C PHE A 111 -32.48 -13.41 -18.28
N LEU A 112 -33.18 -13.10 -19.38
CA LEU A 112 -33.27 -11.74 -19.92
C LEU A 112 -34.01 -10.78 -18.97
N ALA A 113 -35.11 -11.21 -18.34
CA ALA A 113 -35.81 -10.43 -17.33
C ALA A 113 -34.93 -10.19 -16.08
N MET A 114 -34.20 -11.22 -15.65
CA MET A 114 -33.31 -11.15 -14.49
C MET A 114 -32.13 -10.20 -14.73
N ILE A 115 -31.46 -10.31 -15.89
CA ILE A 115 -30.30 -9.44 -16.19
C ILE A 115 -30.73 -7.99 -16.42
N THR A 116 -31.83 -7.74 -17.14
CA THR A 116 -32.32 -6.36 -17.33
C THR A 116 -32.71 -5.72 -16.01
N GLY A 117 -33.31 -6.46 -15.07
CA GLY A 117 -33.58 -5.96 -13.72
C GLY A 117 -32.31 -5.68 -12.91
N PHE A 118 -31.26 -6.49 -13.11
CA PHE A 118 -29.95 -6.25 -12.51
C PHE A 118 -29.30 -4.98 -13.06
N LEU A 119 -29.35 -4.76 -14.37
CA LEU A 119 -28.77 -3.57 -15.02
C LEU A 119 -29.43 -2.26 -14.53
N LEU A 120 -30.72 -2.30 -14.19
CA LEU A 120 -31.45 -1.13 -13.66
C LEU A 120 -31.01 -0.68 -12.27
N LYS A 121 -30.04 -1.34 -11.61
CA LYS A 121 -29.43 -0.76 -10.40
C LYS A 121 -28.50 0.42 -10.72
N GLY A 122 -27.92 0.46 -11.92
CA GLY A 122 -27.00 1.53 -12.34
C GLY A 122 -25.69 1.61 -11.54
N ASP A 123 -25.35 0.59 -10.76
CA ASP A 123 -24.13 0.53 -9.96
C ASP A 123 -22.94 -0.05 -10.75
N SER A 124 -21.72 -0.03 -10.21
CA SER A 124 -20.52 -0.52 -10.92
C SER A 124 -20.67 -1.97 -11.44
N ASP A 125 -21.32 -2.84 -10.67
CA ASP A 125 -21.69 -4.20 -11.09
C ASP A 125 -22.56 -4.22 -12.34
N SER A 126 -23.54 -3.31 -12.41
CA SER A 126 -24.46 -3.18 -13.53
C SER A 126 -23.77 -2.66 -14.78
N GLU A 127 -22.93 -1.63 -14.64
CA GLU A 127 -22.20 -1.04 -15.77
C GLU A 127 -21.23 -2.03 -16.40
N GLN A 128 -20.48 -2.77 -15.59
CA GLN A 128 -19.59 -3.82 -16.12
C GLN A 128 -20.40 -4.92 -16.82
N ALA A 129 -21.51 -5.37 -16.23
CA ALA A 129 -22.37 -6.37 -16.86
C ALA A 129 -22.97 -5.86 -18.19
N ARG A 130 -23.36 -4.59 -18.26
CA ARG A 130 -23.87 -3.93 -19.46
C ARG A 130 -22.82 -3.92 -20.57
N GLN A 131 -21.61 -3.47 -20.28
CA GLN A 131 -20.49 -3.42 -21.22
C GLN A 131 -20.14 -4.80 -21.78
N ILE A 132 -20.12 -5.83 -20.93
CA ILE A 132 -19.87 -7.21 -21.35
C ILE A 132 -20.99 -7.69 -22.29
N LEU A 133 -22.25 -7.46 -21.95
CA LEU A 133 -23.40 -7.85 -22.78
C LEU A 133 -23.43 -7.14 -24.13
N GLU A 134 -23.17 -5.84 -24.15
CA GLU A 134 -23.10 -5.02 -25.36
C GLU A 134 -22.01 -5.54 -26.29
N THR A 135 -20.79 -5.71 -25.76
CA THR A 135 -19.65 -6.23 -26.51
C THR A 135 -19.93 -7.63 -27.08
N LEU A 136 -20.57 -8.51 -26.31
CA LEU A 136 -20.95 -9.85 -26.79
C LEU A 136 -22.02 -9.79 -27.88
N ALA A 137 -23.04 -8.95 -27.72
CA ALA A 137 -24.12 -8.79 -28.70
C ALA A 137 -23.60 -8.22 -30.01
N GLU A 138 -22.74 -7.20 -29.96
CA GLU A 138 -22.15 -6.57 -31.15
C GLU A 138 -21.29 -7.53 -31.98
N ARG A 139 -20.64 -8.49 -31.32
CA ARG A 139 -19.81 -9.51 -31.99
C ARG A 139 -20.60 -10.57 -32.73
N VAL A 140 -21.94 -10.59 -32.64
CA VAL A 140 -22.76 -11.52 -33.43
C VAL A 140 -22.68 -11.13 -34.91
N PRO A 141 -22.26 -12.05 -35.81
CA PRO A 141 -22.15 -11.74 -37.23
C PRO A 141 -23.47 -11.26 -37.83
N LEU A 142 -23.38 -10.31 -38.79
CA LEU A 142 -24.48 -9.74 -39.59
C LEU A 142 -25.48 -8.85 -38.83
N ILE A 143 -25.88 -9.22 -37.62
CA ILE A 143 -26.97 -8.56 -36.88
C ILE A 143 -26.52 -7.93 -35.55
N GLY A 144 -25.25 -8.06 -35.15
CA GLY A 144 -24.80 -7.74 -33.80
C GLY A 144 -25.10 -6.33 -33.33
N LYS A 145 -24.81 -5.30 -34.15
CA LYS A 145 -25.13 -3.90 -33.81
C LYS A 145 -26.63 -3.66 -33.63
N ALA A 146 -27.44 -4.20 -34.54
CA ALA A 146 -28.89 -4.09 -34.44
C ALA A 146 -29.43 -4.85 -33.21
N LEU A 147 -28.83 -5.99 -32.88
CA LEU A 147 -29.17 -6.80 -31.71
C LEU A 147 -28.82 -6.08 -30.40
N ALA A 148 -27.61 -5.53 -30.29
CA ALA A 148 -27.16 -4.75 -29.14
C ALA A 148 -28.07 -3.53 -28.92
N PHE A 149 -28.30 -2.73 -29.97
CA PHE A 149 -29.19 -1.57 -29.91
C PHE A 149 -30.63 -1.95 -29.54
N SER A 150 -31.14 -3.08 -30.05
CA SER A 150 -32.51 -3.53 -29.77
C SER A 150 -32.69 -4.15 -28.38
N LEU A 151 -31.61 -4.59 -27.72
CA LEU A 151 -31.68 -5.22 -26.39
C LEU A 151 -31.25 -4.28 -25.26
N ILE A 152 -30.27 -3.41 -25.51
CA ILE A 152 -29.60 -2.58 -24.51
C ILE A 152 -29.89 -1.09 -24.76
N GLY A 153 -30.09 -0.68 -26.01
CA GLY A 153 -30.36 0.70 -26.38
C GLY A 153 -29.10 1.51 -26.65
N ALA A 154 -29.20 2.84 -26.56
CA ALA A 154 -28.04 3.72 -26.59
C ALA A 154 -27.22 3.56 -25.29
N SER A 155 -25.90 3.70 -25.37
CA SER A 155 -24.97 3.44 -24.26
C SER A 155 -25.19 4.32 -23.02
N ASP A 156 -25.77 5.51 -23.20
CA ASP A 156 -26.04 6.51 -22.16
C ASP A 156 -27.47 6.46 -21.61
N SER A 157 -28.35 5.61 -22.17
CA SER A 157 -29.76 5.57 -21.79
C SER A 157 -30.17 4.22 -21.20
N TYR A 158 -30.87 4.25 -20.07
CA TYR A 158 -31.48 3.08 -19.45
C TYR A 158 -32.93 2.84 -19.89
N GLN A 159 -33.49 3.74 -20.70
CA GLN A 159 -34.90 3.74 -21.08
C GLN A 159 -35.33 2.43 -21.73
N LEU A 160 -34.54 1.91 -22.67
CA LEU A 160 -34.89 0.68 -23.38
C LEU A 160 -34.81 -0.54 -22.46
N ILE A 161 -33.77 -0.61 -21.62
CA ILE A 161 -33.59 -1.67 -20.60
C ILE A 161 -34.79 -1.67 -19.65
N TYR A 162 -35.20 -0.47 -19.21
CA TYR A 162 -36.36 -0.28 -18.34
C TYR A 162 -37.64 -0.82 -18.98
N VAL A 163 -37.96 -0.41 -20.21
CA VAL A 163 -39.14 -0.90 -20.96
C VAL A 163 -39.08 -2.41 -21.15
N HIS A 164 -37.91 -2.96 -21.49
CA HIS A 164 -37.75 -4.40 -21.64
C HIS A 164 -38.02 -5.17 -20.35
N HIS A 165 -37.54 -4.66 -19.23
CA HIS A 165 -37.74 -5.28 -17.93
C HIS A 165 -39.20 -5.21 -17.49
N ILE A 166 -39.79 -4.01 -17.40
CA ILE A 166 -41.13 -3.82 -16.82
C ILE A 166 -42.25 -4.34 -17.73
N ALA A 167 -42.04 -4.33 -19.05
CA ALA A 167 -43.07 -4.68 -20.02
C ALA A 167 -42.68 -5.87 -20.90
N THR A 168 -41.66 -5.75 -21.76
CA THR A 168 -41.41 -6.76 -22.82
C THR A 168 -41.22 -8.17 -22.25
N PHE A 169 -40.19 -8.40 -21.43
CA PHE A 169 -39.86 -9.72 -20.92
C PHE A 169 -40.86 -10.19 -19.86
N THR A 170 -41.38 -9.29 -19.04
CA THR A 170 -42.39 -9.61 -18.01
C THR A 170 -43.72 -10.05 -18.63
N VAL A 171 -44.21 -9.37 -19.67
CA VAL A 171 -45.45 -9.76 -20.39
C VAL A 171 -45.25 -11.08 -21.13
N PHE A 172 -44.13 -11.25 -21.85
CA PHE A 172 -43.85 -12.53 -22.52
C PHE A 172 -43.77 -13.69 -21.52
N MET A 173 -43.15 -13.48 -20.36
CA MET A 173 -43.10 -14.47 -19.29
C MET A 173 -44.50 -14.82 -18.78
N GLY A 174 -45.33 -13.81 -18.52
CA GLY A 174 -46.72 -13.99 -18.10
C GLY A 174 -47.52 -14.83 -19.10
N ILE A 175 -47.40 -14.53 -20.40
CA ILE A 175 -48.06 -15.29 -21.48
C ILE A 175 -47.61 -16.76 -21.45
N ILE A 176 -46.29 -17.01 -21.37
CA ILE A 176 -45.73 -18.38 -21.35
C ILE A 176 -46.20 -19.14 -20.11
N ILE A 177 -46.19 -18.50 -18.93
CA ILE A 177 -46.62 -19.12 -17.66
C ILE A 177 -48.11 -19.47 -17.70
N VAL A 178 -48.97 -18.56 -18.17
CA VAL A 178 -50.42 -18.79 -18.25
C VAL A 178 -50.73 -19.89 -19.26
N GLU A 179 -50.07 -19.90 -20.43
CA GLU A 179 -50.27 -20.95 -21.43
C GLU A 179 -49.78 -22.32 -20.92
N HIS A 180 -48.64 -22.35 -20.22
CA HIS A 180 -48.04 -23.56 -19.69
C HIS A 180 -48.86 -24.17 -18.55
N SER A 181 -49.16 -23.36 -17.53
CA SER A 181 -49.80 -23.81 -16.29
C SER A 181 -51.31 -23.92 -16.41
N LYS A 182 -51.92 -23.17 -17.34
CA LYS A 182 -53.37 -22.93 -17.45
C LYS A 182 -53.99 -22.37 -16.17
N ILE A 183 -53.16 -21.77 -15.32
CA ILE A 183 -53.52 -21.19 -14.04
C ILE A 183 -53.07 -19.74 -14.09
N ILE A 184 -54.00 -18.82 -13.86
CA ILE A 184 -53.68 -17.39 -13.83
C ILE A 184 -53.25 -17.00 -12.42
N TRP A 185 -54.02 -17.39 -11.39
CA TRP A 185 -53.73 -17.05 -10.00
C TRP A 185 -53.25 -18.27 -9.20
N PRO A 186 -52.17 -18.17 -8.40
CA PRO A 186 -51.71 -19.25 -7.53
C PRO A 186 -52.76 -19.61 -6.48
N ARG A 187 -52.61 -20.77 -5.85
CA ARG A 187 -53.48 -21.13 -4.71
C ARG A 187 -53.21 -20.18 -3.56
N TYR A 188 -54.27 -19.74 -2.87
CA TYR A 188 -54.18 -18.78 -1.77
C TYR A 188 -53.15 -19.18 -0.69
N LEU A 189 -53.13 -20.45 -0.27
CA LEU A 189 -52.16 -20.94 0.70
C LEU A 189 -50.72 -20.92 0.15
N ASP A 190 -50.51 -21.34 -1.11
CA ASP A 190 -49.18 -21.34 -1.72
C ASP A 190 -48.65 -19.90 -1.86
N PHE A 191 -49.53 -18.94 -2.17
CA PHE A 191 -49.21 -17.52 -2.22
C PHE A 191 -48.86 -16.95 -0.85
N ILE A 192 -49.66 -17.20 0.19
CA ILE A 192 -49.37 -16.76 1.56
C ILE A 192 -48.05 -17.32 2.06
N VAL A 193 -47.81 -18.61 1.86
CA VAL A 193 -46.55 -19.25 2.30
C VAL A 193 -45.36 -18.64 1.56
N SER A 194 -45.46 -18.43 0.25
CA SER A 194 -44.40 -17.78 -0.54
C SER A 194 -44.17 -16.34 -0.10
N PHE A 195 -45.25 -15.59 0.16
CA PHE A 195 -45.16 -14.22 0.65
C PHE A 195 -44.52 -14.17 2.03
N ALA A 196 -45.01 -14.94 3.00
CA ALA A 196 -44.48 -14.95 4.36
C ALA A 196 -43.00 -15.35 4.39
N ALA A 197 -42.62 -16.41 3.67
CA ALA A 197 -41.22 -16.84 3.59
C ALA A 197 -40.33 -15.77 2.96
N THR A 198 -40.74 -15.20 1.82
CA THR A 198 -39.94 -14.18 1.12
C THR A 198 -39.90 -12.88 1.89
N PHE A 199 -40.99 -12.48 2.56
CA PHE A 199 -41.06 -11.29 3.41
C PHE A 199 -40.09 -11.39 4.59
N ILE A 200 -40.03 -12.55 5.26
CA ILE A 200 -39.06 -12.78 6.35
C ILE A 200 -37.63 -12.63 5.82
N VAL A 201 -37.31 -13.26 4.69
CA VAL A 201 -35.98 -13.13 4.07
C VAL A 201 -35.67 -11.68 3.68
N SER A 202 -36.63 -10.98 3.08
CA SER A 202 -36.48 -9.59 2.63
C SER A 202 -36.33 -8.59 3.77
N PHE A 203 -36.88 -8.93 4.94
CA PHE A 203 -36.71 -8.17 6.16
C PHE A 203 -35.34 -8.41 6.80
N LEU A 204 -34.85 -9.65 6.79
CA LEU A 204 -33.58 -10.03 7.41
C LEU A 204 -32.35 -9.71 6.54
N PHE A 205 -32.51 -9.75 5.22
CA PHE A 205 -31.42 -9.62 4.26
C PHE A 205 -31.77 -8.58 3.20
N SER A 206 -31.07 -7.45 3.23
CA SER A 206 -31.23 -6.42 2.21
C SER A 206 -30.66 -6.85 0.86
N ALA A 207 -31.31 -6.44 -0.22
CA ALA A 207 -30.83 -6.68 -1.57
C ALA A 207 -29.55 -5.86 -1.80
N PRO A 208 -28.49 -6.45 -2.39
CA PRO A 208 -27.20 -5.78 -2.53
C PRO A 208 -27.29 -4.57 -3.46
N LEU A 209 -26.45 -3.58 -3.21
CA LEU A 209 -26.19 -2.43 -4.06
C LEU A 209 -24.71 -2.08 -3.89
N HIS A 210 -23.98 -1.94 -5.00
CA HIS A 210 -22.56 -1.62 -4.97
C HIS A 210 -22.33 -0.15 -4.57
N ASP A 211 -21.33 0.14 -3.75
CA ASP A 211 -21.02 1.49 -3.23
C ASP A 211 -20.26 2.39 -4.22
N ASN A 212 -19.92 1.82 -5.38
CA ASN A 212 -19.12 2.42 -6.44
C ASN A 212 -17.73 2.87 -5.98
N LEU A 213 -17.25 2.34 -4.85
CA LEU A 213 -15.89 2.53 -4.32
C LEU A 213 -15.06 1.26 -4.44
N ASN A 214 -15.68 0.12 -4.13
CA ASN A 214 -14.97 -1.15 -4.16
C ASN A 214 -14.53 -1.47 -5.60
N PRO A 215 -13.23 -1.74 -5.86
CA PRO A 215 -12.78 -2.12 -7.20
C PRO A 215 -13.26 -3.52 -7.63
N THR A 216 -13.78 -4.34 -6.71
CA THR A 216 -14.26 -5.69 -7.00
C THR A 216 -15.69 -5.70 -7.53
N VAL A 217 -15.80 -5.84 -8.85
CA VAL A 217 -17.07 -5.90 -9.56
C VAL A 217 -17.43 -7.34 -9.90
N LYS A 218 -18.66 -7.78 -9.59
CA LYS A 218 -19.15 -9.14 -9.91
C LYS A 218 -20.55 -9.10 -10.52
N GLY A 219 -20.75 -9.90 -11.57
CA GLY A 219 -22.09 -10.16 -12.10
C GLY A 219 -23.01 -10.83 -11.07
N PRO A 220 -24.32 -10.94 -11.35
CA PRO A 220 -25.23 -11.65 -10.47
C PRO A 220 -24.84 -13.13 -10.38
N TRP A 221 -25.12 -13.80 -9.26
CA TRP A 221 -24.62 -15.17 -9.00
C TRP A 221 -24.90 -16.17 -10.13
N TYR A 222 -26.01 -16.04 -10.83
CA TYR A 222 -26.38 -16.92 -11.95
C TYR A 222 -25.59 -16.65 -13.25
N PHE A 223 -24.79 -15.58 -13.33
CA PHE A 223 -23.85 -15.25 -14.41
C PHE A 223 -22.37 -15.24 -13.98
N VAL A 224 -22.04 -15.33 -12.69
CA VAL A 224 -20.63 -15.36 -12.25
C VAL A 224 -19.86 -16.55 -12.83
N GLY A 225 -20.47 -17.73 -12.93
CA GLY A 225 -19.85 -18.87 -13.61
C GLY A 225 -19.56 -18.59 -15.10
N PHE A 226 -20.38 -17.77 -15.75
CA PHE A 226 -20.15 -17.32 -17.12
C PHE A 226 -19.01 -16.29 -17.20
N GLN A 227 -18.93 -15.37 -16.23
CA GLN A 227 -17.82 -14.42 -16.09
C GLN A 227 -16.48 -15.16 -15.92
N GLU A 228 -16.43 -16.24 -15.15
CA GLU A 228 -15.24 -17.11 -15.02
C GLU A 228 -14.87 -17.77 -16.36
N ILE A 229 -15.84 -18.19 -17.17
CA ILE A 229 -15.57 -18.75 -18.51
C ILE A 229 -14.97 -17.69 -19.43
N LEU A 230 -15.50 -16.46 -19.41
CA LEU A 230 -15.00 -15.36 -20.24
C LEU A 230 -13.54 -15.04 -19.95
N HIS A 231 -13.13 -15.11 -18.68
CA HIS A 231 -11.74 -14.89 -18.27
C HIS A 231 -10.75 -15.86 -18.94
N TRP A 232 -11.18 -17.05 -19.35
CA TRP A 232 -10.33 -18.05 -20.02
C TRP A 232 -10.40 -18.01 -21.55
N LEU A 233 -11.34 -17.25 -22.13
CA LEU A 233 -11.55 -17.22 -23.58
C LEU A 233 -10.75 -16.10 -24.23
N LYS A 234 -9.88 -16.45 -25.19
CA LYS A 234 -9.26 -15.47 -26.09
C LYS A 234 -10.28 -14.79 -27.01
N HIS A 235 -11.36 -15.52 -27.34
CA HIS A 235 -12.44 -15.07 -28.21
C HIS A 235 -13.77 -15.17 -27.45
N PRO A 236 -14.19 -14.10 -26.74
CA PRO A 236 -15.35 -14.13 -25.87
C PRO A 236 -16.67 -14.41 -26.61
N GLU A 237 -16.77 -14.13 -27.91
CA GLU A 237 -17.98 -14.38 -28.72
C GLU A 237 -18.42 -15.85 -28.78
N TRP A 238 -17.48 -16.80 -28.65
CA TRP A 238 -17.80 -18.23 -28.63
C TRP A 238 -18.61 -18.64 -27.40
N SER A 239 -18.59 -17.83 -26.35
CA SER A 239 -19.40 -18.03 -25.16
C SER A 239 -20.90 -18.03 -25.47
N LEU A 240 -21.35 -17.35 -26.53
CA LEU A 240 -22.75 -17.34 -26.99
C LEU A 240 -23.24 -18.73 -27.44
N LEU A 241 -22.33 -19.58 -27.92
CA LEU A 241 -22.67 -20.98 -28.25
C LEU A 241 -23.05 -21.77 -27.01
N LEU A 242 -22.55 -21.41 -25.82
CA LEU A 242 -22.93 -22.09 -24.57
C LEU A 242 -24.41 -21.87 -24.26
N PHE A 243 -24.94 -20.65 -24.46
CA PHE A 243 -26.37 -20.37 -24.32
C PHE A 243 -27.20 -21.14 -25.34
N LEU A 244 -26.74 -21.18 -26.60
CA LEU A 244 -27.41 -21.94 -27.65
C LEU A 244 -27.45 -23.44 -27.32
N ILE A 245 -26.33 -24.01 -26.89
CA ILE A 245 -26.22 -25.39 -26.45
C ILE A 245 -27.17 -25.65 -25.28
N LEU A 246 -27.20 -24.77 -24.27
CA LEU A 246 -28.10 -24.90 -23.12
C LEU A 246 -29.58 -24.95 -23.55
N ILE A 247 -30.02 -24.02 -24.41
CA ILE A 247 -31.40 -23.98 -24.92
C ILE A 247 -31.73 -25.25 -25.72
N VAL A 248 -30.81 -25.70 -26.58
CA VAL A 248 -30.97 -26.93 -27.37
C VAL A 248 -31.05 -28.15 -26.47
N LEU A 249 -30.20 -28.25 -25.44
CA LEU A 249 -30.25 -29.34 -24.46
C LEU A 249 -31.61 -29.36 -23.76
N ILE A 250 -32.10 -28.21 -23.27
CA ILE A 250 -33.43 -28.12 -22.61
C ILE A 250 -34.55 -28.55 -23.58
N TYR A 251 -34.49 -28.11 -24.84
CA TYR A 251 -35.47 -28.49 -25.86
C TYR A 251 -35.47 -30.00 -26.14
N LEU A 252 -34.29 -30.59 -26.33
CA LEU A 252 -34.14 -32.01 -26.63
C LEU A 252 -34.55 -32.90 -25.45
N VAL A 253 -34.27 -32.48 -24.21
CA VAL A 253 -34.74 -33.23 -23.02
C VAL A 253 -36.26 -33.37 -23.02
N ASN A 254 -36.98 -32.31 -23.40
CA ASN A 254 -38.43 -32.22 -23.35
C ASN A 254 -39.16 -32.79 -24.59
N SER A 255 -38.47 -32.90 -25.73
CA SER A 255 -39.08 -33.29 -27.02
C SER A 255 -38.56 -34.61 -27.62
N ALA A 256 -37.38 -35.09 -27.22
CA ALA A 256 -36.71 -36.21 -27.87
C ALA A 256 -37.13 -37.60 -27.34
N LYS A 257 -36.87 -38.64 -28.15
CA LYS A 257 -37.14 -40.05 -27.81
C LYS A 257 -36.19 -40.54 -26.69
N LYS A 258 -36.58 -41.63 -25.99
CA LYS A 258 -35.94 -42.16 -24.76
C LYS A 258 -34.40 -42.11 -24.73
N ARG A 259 -33.70 -42.56 -25.79
CA ARG A 259 -32.23 -42.64 -25.82
C ARG A 259 -31.58 -41.25 -25.84
N ILE A 260 -32.06 -40.35 -26.70
CA ILE A 260 -31.54 -38.98 -26.81
C ILE A 260 -31.86 -38.22 -25.51
N SER A 261 -33.12 -38.26 -25.05
CA SER A 261 -33.52 -37.61 -23.79
C SER A 261 -32.66 -38.06 -22.59
N PHE A 262 -32.25 -39.33 -22.53
CA PHE A 262 -31.34 -39.81 -21.48
C PHE A 262 -29.93 -39.18 -21.56
N ILE A 263 -29.33 -39.13 -22.75
CA ILE A 263 -28.00 -38.53 -22.97
C ILE A 263 -28.07 -37.04 -22.66
N THR A 264 -29.07 -36.34 -23.20
CA THR A 264 -29.24 -34.89 -23.00
C THR A 264 -29.47 -34.53 -21.54
N LYS A 265 -30.22 -35.35 -20.77
CA LYS A 265 -30.38 -35.16 -19.31
C LYS A 265 -29.06 -35.25 -18.56
N ARG A 266 -28.23 -36.25 -18.87
CA ARG A 266 -26.89 -36.37 -18.27
C ARG A 266 -25.99 -35.20 -18.68
N GLY A 267 -26.01 -34.82 -19.95
CA GLY A 267 -25.27 -33.66 -20.45
C GLY A 267 -25.66 -32.37 -19.73
N LEU A 268 -26.97 -32.12 -19.56
CA LEU A 268 -27.46 -30.96 -18.82
C LEU A 268 -27.07 -30.99 -17.34
N LEU A 269 -27.09 -32.16 -16.70
CA LEU A 269 -26.64 -32.31 -15.31
C LEU A 269 -25.14 -32.03 -15.17
N VAL A 270 -24.30 -32.57 -16.06
CA VAL A 270 -22.86 -32.31 -16.07
C VAL A 270 -22.59 -30.83 -16.32
N PHE A 271 -23.25 -30.23 -17.31
CA PHE A 271 -23.14 -28.80 -17.60
C PHE A 271 -23.50 -27.95 -16.38
N THR A 272 -24.63 -28.25 -15.72
CA THR A 272 -25.09 -27.50 -14.55
C THR A 272 -24.13 -27.67 -13.37
N GLY A 273 -23.63 -28.88 -13.12
CA GLY A 273 -22.66 -29.15 -12.04
C GLY A 273 -21.34 -28.43 -12.28
N PHE A 274 -20.82 -28.47 -13.51
CA PHE A 274 -19.62 -27.72 -13.90
C PHE A 274 -19.81 -26.21 -13.74
N TYR A 275 -20.93 -25.67 -14.24
CA TYR A 275 -21.23 -24.25 -14.13
C TYR A 275 -21.37 -23.78 -12.67
N LEU A 276 -21.96 -24.61 -11.80
CA LEU A 276 -22.09 -24.31 -10.38
C LEU A 276 -20.73 -24.28 -9.68
N ILE A 277 -19.81 -25.20 -10.03
CA ILE A 277 -18.42 -25.16 -9.54
C ILE A 277 -17.74 -23.85 -9.96
N LEU A 278 -17.85 -23.46 -11.24
CA LEU A 278 -17.29 -22.18 -11.71
C LEU A 278 -17.91 -20.98 -11.02
N THR A 279 -19.21 -21.02 -10.76
CA THR A 279 -19.92 -19.99 -10.02
C THR A 279 -19.38 -19.86 -8.59
N ILE A 280 -19.14 -20.99 -7.90
CA ILE A 280 -18.53 -21.00 -6.56
C ILE A 280 -17.11 -20.44 -6.61
N ILE A 281 -16.31 -20.80 -7.62
CA ILE A 281 -14.95 -20.27 -7.82
C ILE A 281 -15.00 -18.74 -7.99
N GLY A 282 -15.81 -18.24 -8.92
CA GLY A 282 -15.92 -16.80 -9.15
C GLY A 282 -16.47 -16.03 -7.94
N LEU A 283 -17.39 -16.62 -7.19
CA LEU A 283 -17.98 -15.98 -6.02
C LEU A 283 -17.04 -15.91 -4.81
N PHE A 284 -16.29 -16.99 -4.53
CA PHE A 284 -15.55 -17.15 -3.28
C PHE A 284 -14.02 -17.22 -3.43
N PHE A 285 -13.49 -17.32 -4.64
CA PHE A 285 -12.04 -17.44 -4.88
C PHE A 285 -11.47 -16.42 -5.87
N ARG A 286 -12.31 -15.52 -6.38
CA ARG A 286 -11.90 -14.40 -7.24
C ARG A 286 -12.09 -13.07 -6.49
N GLY A 287 -11.03 -12.30 -6.36
CA GLY A 287 -11.04 -10.97 -5.74
C GLY A 287 -10.84 -9.85 -6.77
N GLU A 288 -10.18 -8.78 -6.35
CA GLU A 288 -9.81 -7.64 -7.20
C GLU A 288 -9.06 -8.09 -8.45
N ARG A 289 -9.31 -7.41 -9.57
CA ARG A 289 -8.74 -7.73 -10.90
C ARG A 289 -8.95 -9.20 -11.32
N TRP A 290 -9.97 -9.86 -10.78
CA TRP A 290 -10.24 -11.29 -10.98
C TRP A 290 -9.07 -12.20 -10.54
N ALA A 291 -8.22 -11.72 -9.63
CA ALA A 291 -7.10 -12.48 -9.09
C ALA A 291 -7.59 -13.61 -8.16
N TRP A 292 -6.79 -14.67 -8.07
CA TRP A 292 -7.07 -15.77 -7.15
C TRP A 292 -6.87 -15.34 -5.71
N THR A 293 -7.83 -15.63 -4.85
CA THR A 293 -7.76 -15.40 -3.40
C THR A 293 -8.47 -16.53 -2.64
N TYR A 294 -8.19 -16.70 -1.35
CA TYR A 294 -8.81 -17.75 -0.54
C TYR A 294 -9.16 -17.27 0.88
N PRO A 295 -10.16 -17.91 1.53
CA PRO A 295 -10.52 -17.59 2.91
C PRO A 295 -9.32 -17.68 3.85
N GLY A 296 -9.04 -16.60 4.58
CA GLY A 296 -7.91 -16.50 5.50
C GLY A 296 -6.74 -15.65 4.98
N GLN A 297 -6.72 -15.26 3.70
CA GLN A 297 -5.79 -14.23 3.24
C GLN A 297 -6.16 -12.83 3.76
N PRO A 298 -5.17 -11.96 4.05
CA PRO A 298 -5.42 -10.54 4.29
C PRO A 298 -6.23 -9.93 3.13
N GLY A 299 -7.24 -9.12 3.45
CA GLY A 299 -8.08 -8.46 2.44
C GLY A 299 -9.22 -9.31 1.86
N TYR A 300 -9.29 -10.64 2.10
CA TYR A 300 -10.36 -11.50 1.58
C TYR A 300 -11.78 -11.00 1.91
N THR A 301 -11.99 -10.49 3.12
CA THR A 301 -13.29 -9.96 3.54
C THR A 301 -13.72 -8.76 2.69
N TYR A 302 -12.77 -7.93 2.26
CA TYR A 302 -13.04 -6.77 1.41
C TYR A 302 -13.16 -7.14 -0.07
N SER A 303 -12.22 -7.94 -0.58
CA SER A 303 -12.17 -8.29 -2.01
C SER A 303 -13.18 -9.36 -2.42
N VAL A 304 -13.73 -10.13 -1.48
CA VAL A 304 -14.67 -11.23 -1.77
C VAL A 304 -15.97 -11.09 -0.98
N LEU A 305 -15.89 -10.94 0.34
CA LEU A 305 -17.09 -10.97 1.18
C LEU A 305 -17.90 -9.66 1.16
N HIS A 306 -17.32 -8.56 0.66
CA HIS A 306 -18.00 -7.27 0.57
C HIS A 306 -19.32 -7.37 -0.22
N ASN A 307 -19.34 -8.14 -1.31
CA ASN A 307 -20.52 -8.30 -2.17
C ASN A 307 -21.64 -9.14 -1.53
N PHE A 308 -21.39 -9.76 -0.37
CA PHE A 308 -22.37 -10.53 0.40
C PHE A 308 -22.87 -9.78 1.65
N LYS A 309 -22.47 -8.52 1.83
CA LYS A 309 -22.93 -7.69 2.94
C LYS A 309 -24.44 -7.48 2.81
N THR A 310 -25.18 -8.02 3.78
CA THR A 310 -26.62 -7.83 3.90
C THR A 310 -26.95 -7.38 5.32
N THR A 311 -27.84 -6.41 5.40
CA THR A 311 -28.31 -5.84 6.66
C THR A 311 -29.81 -6.11 6.80
N ARG A 312 -30.28 -6.17 8.04
CA ARG A 312 -31.70 -6.23 8.32
C ARG A 312 -32.32 -4.86 8.01
N VAL A 313 -33.52 -4.85 7.45
CA VAL A 313 -34.27 -3.59 7.26
C VAL A 313 -34.66 -3.06 8.63
N ASN A 314 -34.26 -1.82 8.92
CA ASN A 314 -34.74 -1.11 10.09
C ASN A 314 -35.93 -0.22 9.71
N LEU A 315 -37.11 -0.55 10.22
CA LEU A 315 -38.35 0.19 9.97
C LEU A 315 -38.55 1.39 10.91
N ASN A 316 -37.67 1.58 11.89
CA ASN A 316 -37.68 2.70 12.82
C ASN A 316 -36.51 3.64 12.50
N PRO A 317 -36.71 4.66 11.65
CA PRO A 317 -35.66 5.64 11.40
C PRO A 317 -35.36 6.43 12.69
N GLU A 318 -34.07 6.64 13.00
CA GLU A 318 -33.63 7.45 14.15
C GLU A 318 -33.80 8.97 13.89
N PHE A 319 -34.05 9.37 12.64
CA PHE A 319 -34.13 10.74 12.17
C PHE A 319 -35.40 11.01 11.37
N GLU A 320 -35.81 12.28 11.25
CA GLU A 320 -36.96 12.65 10.42
C GLU A 320 -36.66 12.41 8.93
N ILE A 321 -37.69 12.03 8.16
CA ILE A 321 -37.59 11.75 6.71
C ILE A 321 -36.99 12.95 5.94
N ALA A 322 -37.20 14.17 6.44
CA ALA A 322 -36.63 15.40 5.87
C ALA A 322 -35.09 15.48 5.97
N GLU A 323 -34.50 14.96 7.06
CA GLU A 323 -33.03 14.93 7.21
C GLU A 323 -32.41 13.81 6.36
N ALA A 324 -33.08 12.66 6.25
CA ALA A 324 -32.63 11.54 5.42
C ALA A 324 -32.68 11.85 3.91
N THR A 325 -33.64 12.69 3.48
CA THR A 325 -33.74 13.13 2.07
C THR A 325 -32.69 14.16 1.68
N ASN A 326 -32.13 14.89 2.65
CA ASN A 326 -31.07 15.87 2.46
C ASN A 326 -29.65 15.26 2.38
N ALA A 327 -29.52 13.94 2.40
CA ALA A 327 -28.22 13.27 2.19
C ALA A 327 -27.57 13.78 0.88
N ALA A 328 -26.35 14.30 1.00
CA ALA A 328 -25.62 14.92 -0.09
C ALA A 328 -25.36 13.91 -1.22
N ILE A 329 -25.24 14.42 -2.45
CA ILE A 329 -24.81 13.64 -3.60
C ILE A 329 -23.38 14.08 -3.89
N ILE A 330 -22.43 13.18 -3.64
CA ILE A 330 -21.01 13.42 -3.82
C ILE A 330 -20.50 12.46 -4.89
N GLN A 331 -19.89 12.99 -5.97
CA GLN A 331 -19.42 12.20 -7.12
C GLN A 331 -20.47 11.20 -7.66
N GLY A 332 -21.72 11.64 -7.79
CA GLY A 332 -22.82 10.78 -8.28
C GLY A 332 -23.29 9.70 -7.31
N ARG A 333 -22.90 9.77 -6.02
CA ARG A 333 -23.26 8.79 -4.98
C ARG A 333 -23.89 9.47 -3.78
N LYS A 334 -24.85 8.81 -3.13
CA LYS A 334 -25.44 9.32 -1.88
C LYS A 334 -24.47 9.12 -0.71
N GLU A 335 -24.30 10.18 0.08
CA GLU A 335 -23.48 10.17 1.29
C GLU A 335 -24.38 10.39 2.53
N SER A 336 -24.85 9.29 3.13
CA SER A 336 -25.71 9.36 4.31
C SER A 336 -24.97 9.78 5.57
N CYS A 337 -23.64 9.64 5.63
CA CYS A 337 -22.84 10.02 6.80
C CYS A 337 -22.98 11.52 7.08
N LEU A 338 -23.01 12.33 6.01
CA LEU A 338 -23.19 13.78 6.08
C LEU A 338 -24.59 14.19 6.54
N ALA A 339 -25.59 13.30 6.59
CA ALA A 339 -26.87 13.63 7.23
C ALA A 339 -26.70 13.82 8.76
N CYS A 340 -25.76 13.10 9.37
CA CYS A 340 -25.50 13.13 10.80
C CYS A 340 -24.25 13.94 11.18
N HIS A 341 -23.24 13.96 10.32
CA HIS A 341 -21.92 14.58 10.54
C HIS A 341 -21.76 15.93 9.83
N THR A 342 -22.85 16.69 9.71
CA THR A 342 -22.84 18.05 9.16
C THR A 342 -21.92 18.98 9.96
N GLY A 343 -21.19 19.84 9.25
CA GLY A 343 -20.36 20.89 9.87
C GLY A 343 -19.11 20.38 10.58
N THR A 344 -18.65 19.17 10.25
CA THR A 344 -17.32 18.70 10.65
C THR A 344 -16.27 19.52 9.88
N THR A 345 -15.24 20.01 10.56
CA THR A 345 -14.20 20.90 10.00
C THR A 345 -12.81 20.28 10.14
N GLY A 346 -11.79 20.90 9.54
CA GLY A 346 -10.39 20.46 9.68
C GLY A 346 -9.86 19.62 8.52
N PHE A 347 -10.64 19.43 7.46
CA PHE A 347 -10.19 18.73 6.25
C PHE A 347 -9.32 19.61 5.36
N SER A 348 -8.44 18.97 4.60
CA SER A 348 -7.77 19.62 3.47
C SER A 348 -8.68 19.63 2.24
N THR A 349 -8.46 20.56 1.31
CA THR A 349 -9.32 20.69 0.12
C THR A 349 -9.40 19.40 -0.71
N SER A 350 -8.30 18.65 -0.81
CA SER A 350 -8.25 17.39 -1.56
C SER A 350 -8.95 16.21 -0.86
N HIS A 351 -9.20 16.33 0.45
CA HIS A 351 -9.84 15.29 1.27
C HIS A 351 -11.10 15.81 1.97
N ASP A 352 -11.76 16.81 1.39
CA ASP A 352 -12.99 17.38 1.92
C ASP A 352 -14.17 16.40 1.68
N PRO A 353 -14.92 16.00 2.72
CA PRO A 353 -16.12 15.16 2.56
C PRO A 353 -17.17 15.76 1.63
N ASP A 354 -17.25 17.08 1.47
CA ASP A 354 -18.15 17.71 0.51
C ASP A 354 -17.69 17.50 -0.95
N ALA A 355 -16.45 17.06 -1.17
CA ALA A 355 -15.90 16.74 -2.49
C ALA A 355 -15.81 15.22 -2.75
N ILE A 356 -15.44 14.43 -1.73
CA ILE A 356 -15.16 12.99 -1.90
C ILE A 356 -16.03 12.08 -1.03
N GLY A 357 -16.76 12.59 -0.04
CA GLY A 357 -17.57 11.81 0.90
C GLY A 357 -16.75 11.14 2.00
N CYS A 358 -17.38 10.86 3.14
CA CYS A 358 -16.76 10.17 4.28
C CYS A 358 -16.52 8.68 3.98
N ALA A 359 -17.45 8.05 3.26
CA ALA A 359 -17.39 6.62 2.96
C ALA A 359 -16.21 6.25 2.05
N SER A 360 -15.71 7.19 1.25
CA SER A 360 -14.53 6.98 0.39
C SER A 360 -13.26 6.69 1.18
N CYS A 361 -13.13 7.24 2.40
CA CYS A 361 -12.00 6.98 3.28
C CYS A 361 -12.32 5.90 4.32
N HIS A 362 -13.45 6.05 5.00
CA HIS A 362 -13.79 5.22 6.17
C HIS A 362 -14.63 3.99 5.83
N GLY A 363 -15.18 3.88 4.62
CA GLY A 363 -16.13 2.83 4.28
C GLY A 363 -17.44 2.97 5.08
N GLY A 364 -17.90 1.87 5.67
CA GLY A 364 -19.21 1.81 6.33
C GLY A 364 -20.34 1.47 5.35
N ASN A 365 -21.58 1.85 5.70
CA ASN A 365 -22.76 1.66 4.86
C ASN A 365 -23.42 3.01 4.53
N PRO A 366 -23.19 3.58 3.33
CA PRO A 366 -23.72 4.88 2.95
C PRO A 366 -25.21 4.84 2.57
N PHE A 367 -25.85 3.67 2.62
CA PHE A 367 -27.25 3.49 2.20
C PHE A 367 -28.24 3.45 3.37
N THR A 368 -27.81 3.86 4.56
CA THR A 368 -28.67 3.92 5.75
C THR A 368 -28.26 5.10 6.64
N THR A 369 -29.21 5.61 7.40
CA THR A 369 -29.02 6.67 8.42
C THR A 369 -29.05 6.12 9.84
N HIS A 370 -29.28 4.81 10.01
CA HIS A 370 -29.30 4.19 11.32
C HIS A 370 -27.87 4.02 11.84
N LYS A 371 -27.57 4.52 13.05
CA LYS A 371 -26.20 4.61 13.58
C LYS A 371 -25.41 3.31 13.47
N ASN A 372 -25.95 2.20 13.99
CA ASN A 372 -25.18 0.95 14.05
C ASN A 372 -24.98 0.29 12.68
N GLU A 373 -25.91 0.52 11.74
CA GLU A 373 -25.78 -0.06 10.40
C GLU A 373 -24.85 0.80 9.52
N SER A 374 -24.89 2.12 9.69
CA SER A 374 -24.05 3.08 8.95
C SER A 374 -22.56 2.89 9.28
N HIS A 375 -22.23 2.70 10.56
CA HIS A 375 -20.85 2.47 11.02
C HIS A 375 -20.37 1.02 10.86
N ARG A 376 -21.22 0.11 10.34
CA ARG A 376 -20.86 -1.31 10.27
C ARG A 376 -19.72 -1.53 9.28
N ASN A 377 -18.64 -2.15 9.73
CA ASN A 377 -17.40 -2.37 8.96
C ASN A 377 -16.68 -1.08 8.54
N MET A 378 -16.88 0.01 9.27
CA MET A 378 -16.11 1.24 9.07
C MET A 378 -14.64 1.03 9.48
N VAL A 379 -13.72 1.54 8.67
CA VAL A 379 -12.29 1.61 8.97
C VAL A 379 -12.04 2.90 9.76
N LEU A 380 -11.65 2.75 11.02
CA LEU A 380 -11.43 3.90 11.90
C LEU A 380 -10.17 4.69 11.56
N ILE A 381 -9.11 4.00 11.12
CA ILE A 381 -7.81 4.58 10.77
C ILE A 381 -7.50 4.17 9.32
N PRO A 382 -8.04 4.90 8.32
CA PRO A 382 -7.79 4.60 6.90
C PRO A 382 -6.40 5.09 6.49
N GLY A 383 -5.69 4.35 5.63
CA GLY A 383 -4.33 4.71 5.18
C GLY A 383 -3.21 3.86 5.79
N ASN A 384 -3.52 3.02 6.78
CA ASN A 384 -2.67 1.87 7.11
C ASN A 384 -2.45 1.03 5.85
N LEU A 385 -1.24 0.50 5.57
CA LEU A 385 -0.97 -0.21 4.30
C LEU A 385 -1.92 -1.39 4.05
N ALA A 386 -2.40 -2.05 5.11
CA ALA A 386 -3.37 -3.14 5.01
C ALA A 386 -4.78 -2.68 4.53
N THR A 387 -5.14 -1.42 4.74
CA THR A 387 -6.45 -0.83 4.37
C THR A 387 -6.35 0.27 3.32
N ALA A 388 -5.13 0.71 2.97
CA ALA A 388 -4.88 1.73 1.95
C ALA A 388 -5.50 1.35 0.59
N PRO A 389 -5.42 0.09 0.09
CA PRO A 389 -6.11 -0.29 -1.16
C PRO A 389 -7.63 -0.09 -1.12
N GLN A 390 -8.23 -0.12 0.07
CA GLN A 390 -9.67 0.00 0.29
C GLN A 390 -10.14 1.46 0.44
N SER A 391 -9.20 2.40 0.53
CA SER A 391 -9.45 3.81 0.82
C SER A 391 -8.60 4.68 -0.12
N CYS A 392 -7.35 4.95 0.27
CA CYS A 392 -6.38 5.77 -0.46
C CYS A 392 -5.92 5.20 -1.80
N GLY A 393 -6.28 3.96 -2.16
CA GLY A 393 -5.85 3.23 -3.36
C GLY A 393 -7.00 2.78 -4.27
N THR A 394 -8.21 3.33 -4.06
CA THR A 394 -9.36 3.08 -4.93
C THR A 394 -9.18 3.75 -6.30
N THR A 395 -10.01 3.44 -7.29
CA THR A 395 -9.83 3.92 -8.68
C THR A 395 -9.66 5.43 -8.80
N GLU A 396 -10.34 6.20 -7.95
CA GLU A 396 -10.29 7.67 -7.93
C GLU A 396 -9.30 8.24 -6.89
N CYS A 397 -8.59 7.38 -6.15
CA CYS A 397 -7.72 7.75 -5.04
C CYS A 397 -6.38 7.01 -5.16
N HIS A 398 -5.32 7.70 -5.60
CA HIS A 398 -3.91 7.28 -5.64
C HIS A 398 -3.58 5.77 -5.85
N PRO A 399 -4.19 5.06 -6.82
CA PRO A 399 -4.03 3.61 -6.95
C PRO A 399 -2.57 3.18 -7.21
N GLU A 400 -1.84 3.92 -8.05
CA GLU A 400 -0.43 3.63 -8.38
C GLU A 400 0.51 3.80 -7.18
N ILE A 401 0.23 4.78 -6.31
CA ILE A 401 1.04 5.05 -5.12
C ILE A 401 0.86 3.93 -4.10
N VAL A 402 -0.37 3.47 -3.89
CA VAL A 402 -0.66 2.38 -2.95
C VAL A 402 -0.02 1.06 -3.39
N GLU A 403 0.16 0.84 -4.69
CA GLU A 403 0.86 -0.35 -5.21
C GLU A 403 2.38 -0.30 -5.01
N ARG A 404 3.00 0.87 -5.14
CA ARG A 404 4.47 1.01 -5.04
C ARG A 404 4.97 1.17 -3.60
N VAL A 405 4.22 1.81 -2.68
CA VAL A 405 4.67 2.03 -1.29
C VAL A 405 5.16 0.75 -0.59
N PRO A 406 4.50 -0.40 -0.74
CA PRO A 406 4.98 -1.66 -0.14
C PRO A 406 6.36 -2.14 -0.65
N THR A 407 6.86 -1.61 -1.78
CA THR A 407 8.16 -2.00 -2.37
C THR A 407 9.34 -1.23 -1.78
N GLY A 408 9.12 -0.02 -1.24
CA GLY A 408 10.19 0.82 -0.68
C GLY A 408 10.78 0.27 0.61
N LEU A 409 12.03 0.63 0.91
CA LEU A 409 12.76 0.17 2.12
C LEU A 409 12.08 0.55 3.44
N MET A 410 11.38 1.68 3.49
CA MET A 410 10.60 2.07 4.66
C MET A 410 9.45 1.08 4.95
N SER A 411 8.98 0.32 3.96
CA SER A 411 7.97 -0.72 4.12
C SER A 411 8.60 -2.11 4.32
N THR A 412 9.64 -2.45 3.56
CA THR A 412 10.21 -3.80 3.50
C THR A 412 11.26 -4.08 4.58
N LEU A 413 12.00 -3.07 5.03
CA LEU A 413 13.21 -3.19 5.86
C LEU A 413 14.29 -4.11 5.27
N SER A 414 14.30 -4.34 3.95
CA SER A 414 15.15 -5.36 3.31
C SER A 414 16.62 -5.30 3.75
N GLY A 415 17.25 -4.13 3.68
CA GLY A 415 18.67 -3.98 4.03
C GLY A 415 18.98 -4.23 5.50
N MET A 416 18.10 -3.80 6.41
CA MET A 416 18.28 -4.05 7.84
C MET A 416 18.19 -5.53 8.14
N ILE A 417 17.19 -6.23 7.59
CA ILE A 417 16.99 -7.66 7.81
C ILE A 417 18.15 -8.46 7.22
N SER A 418 18.61 -8.08 6.03
CA SER A 418 19.71 -8.76 5.36
C SER A 418 21.04 -8.55 6.12
N VAL A 419 21.36 -7.31 6.51
CA VAL A 419 22.57 -7.08 7.31
C VAL A 419 22.52 -7.84 8.64
N ASP A 420 21.38 -7.88 9.32
CA ASP A 420 21.23 -8.58 10.59
C ASP A 420 21.46 -10.10 10.45
N ARG A 421 20.79 -10.76 9.50
CA ARG A 421 21.01 -12.19 9.21
C ARG A 421 22.44 -12.49 8.82
N PHE A 422 23.10 -11.57 8.10
CA PHE A 422 24.51 -11.71 7.74
C PHE A 422 25.41 -11.67 8.99
N VAL A 423 25.15 -10.74 9.90
CA VAL A 423 25.90 -10.60 11.18
C VAL A 423 25.68 -11.82 12.09
N PHE A 424 24.50 -12.43 12.08
CA PHE A 424 24.22 -13.66 12.83
C PHE A 424 24.79 -14.95 12.18
N ASN A 425 25.54 -14.82 11.07
CA ASN A 425 26.03 -15.92 10.24
C ASN A 425 24.91 -16.87 9.76
N GLU A 426 23.71 -16.32 9.52
CA GLU A 426 22.57 -17.06 8.97
C GLU A 426 22.50 -16.92 7.44
N GLN A 427 23.28 -16.00 6.87
CA GLN A 427 23.52 -15.87 5.44
C GLN A 427 24.92 -15.31 5.14
N ASP A 428 25.40 -15.53 3.91
CA ASP A 428 26.76 -15.18 3.49
C ASP A 428 26.88 -13.79 2.82
N ASN A 429 25.75 -13.15 2.48
CA ASN A 429 25.74 -11.89 1.72
C ASN A 429 24.74 -10.88 2.34
N PRO A 430 25.18 -9.64 2.65
CA PRO A 430 24.31 -8.61 3.24
C PRO A 430 23.35 -7.93 2.26
N ASP A 431 23.37 -8.27 0.97
CA ASP A 431 22.63 -7.59 -0.10
C ASP A 431 21.42 -8.38 -0.61
N ILE A 432 21.04 -9.45 0.10
CA ILE A 432 19.90 -10.30 -0.28
C ILE A 432 18.59 -9.54 -0.05
N LEU A 433 17.74 -9.47 -1.08
CA LEU A 433 16.41 -8.87 -1.00
C LEU A 433 15.49 -9.72 -0.11
N THR A 434 14.81 -9.07 0.82
CA THR A 434 13.87 -9.71 1.75
C THR A 434 12.79 -8.72 2.19
N ASN A 435 11.89 -9.17 3.07
CA ASN A 435 10.77 -8.36 3.56
C ASN A 435 10.47 -8.70 5.01
N VAL A 436 10.12 -7.69 5.81
CA VAL A 436 9.73 -7.81 7.22
C VAL A 436 8.60 -8.82 7.48
N HIS A 437 7.71 -9.06 6.51
CA HIS A 437 6.66 -10.07 6.62
C HIS A 437 7.14 -11.51 6.42
N GLN A 438 8.43 -11.71 6.12
CA GLN A 438 9.08 -13.01 5.92
C GLN A 438 9.97 -13.44 7.11
N LEU A 439 9.89 -12.73 8.25
CA LEU A 439 10.65 -13.09 9.44
C LEU A 439 10.19 -14.44 10.02
N GLY A 440 11.11 -15.41 10.04
CA GLY A 440 11.00 -16.69 10.72
C GLY A 440 11.38 -16.59 12.20
N ASN A 441 11.82 -17.68 12.82
CA ASN A 441 12.12 -17.74 14.25
C ASN A 441 13.61 -18.00 14.53
N THR A 442 14.47 -17.59 13.60
CA THR A 442 15.91 -17.68 13.78
C THR A 442 16.38 -16.65 14.82
N PRO A 443 17.57 -16.83 15.42
CA PRO A 443 18.20 -15.84 16.28
C PRO A 443 18.16 -14.41 15.72
N ALA A 444 18.54 -14.23 14.45
CA ALA A 444 18.49 -12.92 13.77
C ALA A 444 17.06 -12.37 13.66
N ASP A 445 16.12 -13.20 13.20
CA ASP A 445 14.74 -12.77 13.02
C ASP A 445 14.06 -12.42 14.36
N GLU A 446 14.42 -13.11 15.45
CA GLU A 446 13.95 -12.76 16.79
C GLU A 446 14.62 -11.49 17.34
N HIS A 447 15.92 -11.30 17.09
CA HIS A 447 16.63 -10.06 17.41
C HIS A 447 15.95 -8.84 16.78
N LEU A 448 15.63 -8.94 15.48
CA LEU A 448 14.88 -7.91 14.77
C LEU A 448 13.51 -7.64 15.38
N ARG A 449 12.75 -8.68 15.77
CA ARG A 449 11.43 -8.55 16.41
C ARG A 449 11.49 -7.87 17.77
N ASN A 450 12.56 -8.07 18.54
CA ASN A 450 12.68 -7.53 19.88
C ASN A 450 13.15 -6.07 19.88
N LEU A 451 13.98 -5.67 18.91
CA LEU A 451 14.72 -4.39 19.00
C LEU A 451 14.49 -3.43 17.84
N CYS A 452 14.25 -3.91 16.62
CA CYS A 452 14.51 -3.11 15.41
C CYS A 452 13.27 -2.84 14.53
N VAL A 453 12.31 -3.76 14.46
CA VAL A 453 11.30 -3.75 13.38
C VAL A 453 10.08 -2.88 13.62
N ARG A 454 10.00 -2.08 14.69
CA ARG A 454 8.81 -1.25 14.97
C ARG A 454 8.63 -0.07 14.00
N CYS A 455 9.71 0.37 13.33
CA CYS A 455 9.75 1.61 12.56
C CYS A 455 9.29 1.51 11.10
N HIS A 456 8.94 0.32 10.59
CA HIS A 456 8.49 0.19 9.20
C HIS A 456 7.07 0.74 9.00
N LEU A 457 6.81 1.28 7.80
CA LEU A 457 5.51 1.86 7.44
C LEU A 457 4.37 0.83 7.45
N GLY A 458 4.68 -0.46 7.31
CA GLY A 458 3.72 -1.55 7.39
C GLY A 458 3.20 -1.83 8.79
N ASN A 459 3.83 -1.32 9.85
CA ASN A 459 3.33 -1.47 11.20
C ASN A 459 2.01 -0.68 11.33
N PRO A 460 0.88 -1.31 11.67
CA PRO A 460 -0.40 -0.61 11.71
C PRO A 460 -0.44 0.42 12.85
N LYS A 461 -0.93 1.62 12.54
CA LYS A 461 -1.37 2.58 13.55
C LYS A 461 -2.72 2.10 14.10
N THR A 462 -2.73 1.77 15.39
CA THR A 462 -3.90 1.25 16.12
C THR A 462 -4.56 2.31 17.01
N GLU A 463 -3.83 3.38 17.33
CA GLU A 463 -4.28 4.44 18.23
C GLU A 463 -4.44 5.77 17.48
N PHE A 464 -5.48 6.52 17.86
CA PHE A 464 -5.71 7.88 17.38
C PHE A 464 -4.75 8.86 18.06
N GLY A 465 -4.35 9.90 17.34
CA GLY A 465 -3.50 10.96 17.88
C GLY A 465 -2.48 11.48 16.86
N PRO A 466 -1.85 12.63 17.17
CA PRO A 466 -0.87 13.26 16.31
C PRO A 466 0.34 12.35 16.06
N VAL A 467 0.97 12.55 14.91
CA VAL A 467 2.29 11.97 14.65
C VAL A 467 3.33 12.78 15.43
N ASN A 468 4.10 12.09 16.27
CA ASN A 468 5.12 12.67 17.12
C ASN A 468 6.29 11.68 17.29
N GLU A 469 7.27 12.05 18.12
CA GLU A 469 8.45 11.23 18.41
C GLU A 469 8.14 9.85 19.01
N SER A 470 6.92 9.56 19.47
CA SER A 470 6.48 8.24 19.96
C SER A 470 5.58 7.49 18.97
N SER A 471 5.12 8.14 17.90
CA SER A 471 4.29 7.50 16.86
C SER A 471 5.17 6.70 15.90
N ARG A 472 4.75 5.48 15.54
CA ARG A 472 5.45 4.61 14.58
C ARG A 472 4.44 3.99 13.62
N GLY A 473 4.89 3.72 12.39
CA GLY A 473 4.05 3.09 11.38
C GLY A 473 2.83 3.93 10.98
N GLY A 474 1.82 3.28 10.42
CA GLY A 474 0.58 3.94 9.96
C GLY A 474 0.43 4.04 8.44
N GLY A 475 1.32 3.44 7.66
CA GLY A 475 1.33 3.56 6.21
C GLY A 475 1.36 5.00 5.75
N CYS A 476 0.36 5.41 4.96
CA CYS A 476 0.22 6.79 4.47
C CYS A 476 0.09 7.81 5.61
N LEU A 477 -0.55 7.41 6.72
CA LEU A 477 -0.77 8.30 7.86
C LEU A 477 0.49 8.59 8.66
N ALA A 478 1.56 7.83 8.47
CA ALA A 478 2.84 8.10 9.13
C ALA A 478 3.40 9.49 8.75
N CYS A 479 3.07 9.97 7.55
CA CYS A 479 3.55 11.24 7.03
C CYS A 479 2.44 12.26 6.78
N HIS A 480 1.24 11.83 6.39
CA HIS A 480 0.20 12.75 5.93
C HIS A 480 -0.81 13.17 7.00
N LEU A 481 -0.78 12.59 8.20
CA LEU A 481 -1.78 12.82 9.24
C LEU A 481 -1.42 14.01 10.13
N ASN A 482 -2.16 15.10 9.99
CA ASN A 482 -1.94 16.33 10.73
C ASN A 482 -3.10 16.63 11.69
N TYR A 483 -2.77 16.92 12.95
CA TYR A 483 -3.74 17.33 13.96
C TYR A 483 -3.65 18.83 14.20
N SER A 484 -4.75 19.55 13.99
CA SER A 484 -4.88 20.93 14.47
C SER A 484 -5.14 20.96 15.98
N PRO A 485 -4.91 22.10 16.66
CA PRO A 485 -5.27 22.25 18.07
C PRO A 485 -6.75 21.95 18.35
N GLU A 486 -7.64 22.22 17.40
CA GLU A 486 -9.07 21.89 17.49
C GLU A 486 -9.32 20.38 17.37
N ALA A 487 -8.62 19.70 16.45
CA ALA A 487 -8.72 18.25 16.28
C ALA A 487 -8.18 17.49 17.51
N GLU A 488 -7.07 17.95 18.11
CA GLU A 488 -6.55 17.37 19.36
C GLU A 488 -7.53 17.53 20.53
N LYS A 489 -8.15 18.70 20.67
CA LYS A 489 -9.21 18.92 21.67
C LYS A 489 -10.42 18.03 21.40
N ALA A 490 -10.80 17.85 20.14
CA ALA A 490 -11.93 17.00 19.77
C ALA A 490 -11.64 15.51 20.05
N LEU A 491 -10.38 15.07 19.93
CA LEU A 491 -9.97 13.71 20.24
C LEU A 491 -10.35 13.28 21.65
N ALA A 492 -10.23 14.17 22.64
CA ALA A 492 -10.59 13.89 24.03
C ALA A 492 -12.08 13.51 24.24
N PHE A 493 -12.96 13.90 23.31
CA PHE A 493 -14.41 13.65 23.38
C PHE A 493 -14.91 12.63 22.33
N SER A 494 -14.00 12.08 21.53
CA SER A 494 -14.28 11.23 20.36
C SER A 494 -15.13 9.99 20.67
N HIS A 495 -15.07 9.45 21.89
CA HIS A 495 -15.81 8.25 22.28
C HIS A 495 -17.27 8.51 22.70
N ASN A 496 -17.61 9.75 23.04
CA ASN A 496 -18.88 10.10 23.69
C ASN A 496 -19.71 11.15 22.92
N ALA A 497 -19.17 11.74 21.85
CA ALA A 497 -19.83 12.79 21.09
C ALA A 497 -19.49 12.76 19.60
N LYS A 498 -20.30 13.45 18.79
CA LYS A 498 -19.97 13.71 17.38
C LYS A 498 -18.69 14.55 17.32
N VAL A 499 -17.68 14.05 16.62
CA VAL A 499 -16.43 14.77 16.37
C VAL A 499 -16.74 15.97 15.48
N LYS A 500 -16.38 17.19 15.92
CA LYS A 500 -16.62 18.44 15.17
C LYS A 500 -15.39 18.95 14.43
N ALA A 501 -14.20 18.51 14.83
CA ALA A 501 -12.92 18.83 14.21
C ALA A 501 -12.18 17.53 13.91
N HIS A 502 -11.91 17.29 12.63
CA HIS A 502 -11.23 16.12 12.10
C HIS A 502 -9.75 16.45 11.82
N PRO A 503 -8.80 15.52 12.01
CA PRO A 503 -7.42 15.73 11.58
C PRO A 503 -7.32 15.85 10.05
N SER A 504 -6.41 16.66 9.51
CA SER A 504 -6.23 16.77 8.07
C SER A 504 -5.33 15.65 7.52
N ILE A 505 -5.58 15.28 6.26
CA ILE A 505 -4.66 14.47 5.46
C ILE A 505 -4.16 15.37 4.34
N ASP A 506 -2.89 15.75 4.37
CA ASP A 506 -2.32 16.71 3.42
C ASP A 506 -0.80 16.57 3.25
N LEU A 507 -0.21 17.50 2.50
CA LEU A 507 1.22 17.53 2.18
C LEU A 507 2.04 18.38 3.16
N GLN A 508 1.49 18.79 4.31
CA GLN A 508 2.22 19.53 5.35
C GLN A 508 2.97 18.55 6.25
N ILE A 509 4.16 18.14 5.84
CA ILE A 509 4.91 17.08 6.50
C ILE A 509 6.09 17.71 7.23
N SER A 510 5.96 17.88 8.55
CA SER A 510 7.04 18.44 9.38
C SER A 510 8.08 17.40 9.78
N ASN A 511 9.24 17.84 10.28
CA ASN A 511 10.28 16.95 10.81
C ASN A 511 9.75 15.93 11.84
N ASN A 512 8.74 16.30 12.64
CA ASN A 512 8.14 15.42 13.65
C ASN A 512 7.61 14.10 13.06
N HIS A 513 7.17 14.11 11.80
CA HIS A 513 6.74 12.90 11.11
C HIS A 513 7.89 11.92 10.87
N CYS A 514 9.10 12.44 10.67
CA CYS A 514 10.32 11.65 10.51
C CYS A 514 10.89 11.22 11.87
N PHE A 515 10.80 12.06 12.90
CA PHE A 515 11.31 11.79 14.26
C PHE A 515 10.76 10.50 14.86
N GLY A 516 9.53 10.14 14.51
CA GLY A 516 8.99 8.85 14.88
C GLY A 516 9.95 7.72 14.48
N CYS A 517 10.19 7.51 13.20
CA CYS A 517 10.98 6.36 12.78
C CYS A 517 12.52 6.57 12.81
N HIS A 518 13.00 7.81 12.72
CA HIS A 518 14.42 8.14 12.47
C HIS A 518 15.17 8.73 13.68
N SER A 519 14.68 8.49 14.91
CA SER A 519 15.31 8.94 16.17
C SER A 519 16.11 7.86 16.92
N ARG A 520 16.12 6.61 16.43
CA ARG A 520 16.84 5.48 17.05
C ARG A 520 17.92 4.90 16.15
N SER A 521 17.55 4.16 15.11
CA SER A 521 18.51 3.58 14.17
C SER A 521 19.05 4.67 13.23
N GLY A 522 20.38 4.78 13.10
CA GLY A 522 21.05 5.82 12.31
C GLY A 522 20.96 7.26 12.85
N ARG A 523 20.05 7.54 13.80
CA ARG A 523 19.89 8.84 14.49
C ARG A 523 19.73 10.01 13.51
N ILE A 524 19.13 9.77 12.35
CA ILE A 524 19.09 10.73 11.23
C ILE A 524 18.39 12.04 11.66
N SER A 525 17.18 11.96 12.20
CA SER A 525 16.42 13.17 12.58
C SER A 525 17.11 13.92 13.72
N THR A 526 17.66 13.20 14.69
CA THR A 526 18.36 13.82 15.82
C THR A 526 19.64 14.49 15.38
N ASN A 527 20.43 13.85 14.51
CA ASN A 527 21.66 14.44 13.98
C ASN A 527 21.39 15.69 13.12
N TYR A 528 20.35 15.66 12.29
CA TYR A 528 19.94 16.80 11.45
C TYR A 528 19.68 18.06 12.30
N GLU A 529 19.00 17.89 13.44
CA GLU A 529 18.79 18.97 14.43
C GLU A 529 19.98 19.19 15.39
N GLY A 530 21.09 18.48 15.22
CA GLY A 530 22.29 18.63 16.04
C GLY A 530 22.16 18.04 17.45
N TRP A 531 21.44 16.93 17.64
CA TRP A 531 21.30 16.21 18.91
C TRP A 531 22.02 14.86 18.84
N HIS A 532 23.01 14.67 19.72
CA HIS A 532 23.76 13.42 19.86
C HIS A 532 23.36 12.70 21.15
N GLU A 533 23.10 11.40 21.06
CA GLU A 533 22.72 10.57 22.20
C GLU A 533 23.88 10.41 23.20
N THR A 534 23.55 10.30 24.48
CA THR A 534 24.51 10.07 25.57
C THR A 534 24.18 8.77 26.30
N THR A 535 25.10 8.29 27.14
CA THR A 535 24.89 7.15 28.03
C THR A 535 24.32 7.54 29.39
N LEU A 536 23.89 8.80 29.56
CA LEU A 536 23.31 9.28 30.81
C LEU A 536 21.89 8.76 30.97
N GLU A 537 21.55 8.35 32.19
CA GLU A 537 20.17 8.10 32.57
C GLU A 537 19.40 9.42 32.73
N LYS A 538 18.08 9.35 32.61
CA LYS A 538 17.19 10.53 32.74
C LYS A 538 17.44 11.31 34.03
N GLU A 539 17.65 10.60 35.14
CA GLU A 539 17.88 11.17 36.47
C GLU A 539 19.24 11.86 36.58
N GLU A 540 20.18 11.54 35.68
CA GLU A 540 21.53 12.09 35.62
C GLU A 540 21.65 13.28 34.66
N MET A 541 20.57 13.58 33.91
CA MET A 541 20.57 14.66 32.92
C MET A 541 20.87 16.02 33.56
N PRO A 542 21.91 16.74 33.11
CA PRO A 542 22.19 18.08 33.60
C PRO A 542 21.06 19.06 33.30
N ASP A 543 20.77 19.97 34.23
CA ASP A 543 19.82 21.07 34.02
C ASP A 543 20.46 22.16 33.14
N SER A 544 20.42 21.94 31.82
CA SER A 544 21.01 22.81 30.81
C SER A 544 20.26 22.69 29.50
N SER A 545 20.09 23.81 28.79
CA SER A 545 19.52 23.84 27.44
C SER A 545 20.32 23.08 26.39
N ASN A 546 21.55 22.66 26.72
CA ASN A 546 22.36 21.80 25.86
C ASN A 546 21.98 20.32 25.96
N TYR A 547 21.02 19.97 26.82
CA TYR A 547 20.50 18.62 26.96
C TYR A 547 19.00 18.58 26.73
N ARG A 548 18.51 17.47 26.17
CA ARG A 548 17.07 17.18 26.03
C ARG A 548 16.79 15.70 26.21
N LEU A 549 15.54 15.41 26.54
CA LEU A 549 15.02 14.05 26.45
C LEU A 549 14.41 13.80 25.07
N VAL A 550 14.59 12.59 24.58
CA VAL A 550 13.89 12.03 23.43
C VAL A 550 13.15 10.77 23.90
N GLU A 551 11.89 10.61 23.48
CA GLU A 551 10.98 9.55 23.94
C GLU A 551 10.72 9.57 25.46
N GLY A 552 11.06 10.68 26.14
CA GLY A 552 10.83 10.89 27.57
C GLY A 552 11.83 10.26 28.53
N PHE A 553 12.84 9.54 28.04
CA PHE A 553 13.87 8.89 28.88
C PHE A 553 15.31 8.92 28.32
N ARG A 554 15.52 9.01 27.00
CA ARG A 554 16.88 9.01 26.42
C ARG A 554 17.48 10.41 26.45
N VAL A 555 18.69 10.55 27.00
CA VAL A 555 19.36 11.84 27.16
C VAL A 555 20.23 12.15 25.93
N PHE A 556 19.98 13.30 25.32
CA PHE A 556 20.74 13.81 24.18
C PHE A 556 21.44 15.11 24.54
N THR A 557 22.60 15.36 23.94
CA THR A 557 23.38 16.59 24.07
C THR A 557 23.51 17.33 22.73
N LYS A 558 23.57 18.67 22.78
CA LYS A 558 23.66 19.51 21.58
C LYS A 558 25.04 19.43 20.93
N LYS A 559 25.05 19.31 19.61
CA LYS A 559 26.19 19.37 18.69
C LYS A 559 25.85 20.33 17.54
N GLN A 560 26.78 20.47 16.59
CA GLN A 560 26.52 21.24 15.38
C GLN A 560 25.39 20.58 14.56
N GLU A 561 24.32 21.32 14.34
CA GLU A 561 23.22 20.93 13.46
C GLU A 561 23.58 21.12 11.97
N ASP A 562 22.86 20.43 11.09
CA ASP A 562 23.06 20.53 9.64
C ASP A 562 22.82 21.97 9.15
N VAL A 563 23.64 22.45 8.22
CA VAL A 563 23.51 23.80 7.65
C VAL A 563 22.16 24.02 6.95
N HIS A 564 21.55 22.98 6.39
CA HIS A 564 20.21 23.07 5.80
C HIS A 564 19.14 23.21 6.87
N HIS A 565 19.29 22.51 8.00
CA HIS A 565 18.42 22.70 9.17
C HIS A 565 18.54 24.12 9.72
N GLN A 566 19.76 24.69 9.81
CA GLN A 566 19.98 26.08 10.23
C GLN A 566 19.26 27.09 9.33
N LEU A 567 19.11 26.77 8.05
CA LEU A 567 18.35 27.57 7.08
C LEU A 567 16.83 27.32 7.15
N GLY A 568 16.38 26.46 8.07
CA GLY A 568 14.99 26.12 8.32
C GLY A 568 14.40 25.19 7.26
N LEU A 569 15.21 24.34 6.61
CA LEU A 569 14.71 23.27 5.75
C LEU A 569 14.28 22.07 6.61
N GLU A 570 13.15 21.48 6.24
CA GLU A 570 12.64 20.24 6.83
C GLU A 570 13.05 19.02 5.99
N CYS A 571 12.97 17.81 6.56
CA CYS A 571 13.41 16.58 5.87
C CYS A 571 12.77 16.44 4.48
N VAL A 572 11.46 16.73 4.37
CA VAL A 572 10.74 16.61 3.10
C VAL A 572 11.21 17.61 2.05
N ASP A 573 11.90 18.68 2.41
CA ASP A 573 12.43 19.62 1.43
C ASP A 573 13.47 18.94 0.53
N CYS A 574 14.31 18.08 1.11
CA CYS A 574 15.38 17.37 0.40
C CYS A 574 14.93 16.03 -0.20
N HIS A 575 13.80 15.46 0.23
CA HIS A 575 13.32 14.15 -0.23
C HIS A 575 12.06 14.27 -1.11
N HIS A 576 12.01 13.57 -2.25
CA HIS A 576 10.81 13.53 -3.11
C HIS A 576 9.96 12.26 -2.90
N SER A 577 8.73 12.26 -3.43
CA SER A 577 7.75 11.19 -3.22
C SER A 577 8.26 9.82 -3.64
N TYR A 578 8.86 9.68 -4.82
CA TYR A 578 9.42 8.39 -5.28
C TYR A 578 10.54 7.83 -4.38
N GLU A 579 11.21 8.67 -3.59
CA GLU A 579 12.26 8.21 -2.68
C GLU A 579 11.63 7.66 -1.39
N VAL A 580 10.71 8.41 -0.79
CA VAL A 580 10.10 8.05 0.51
C VAL A 580 8.92 7.06 0.38
N MET A 581 8.12 7.17 -0.67
CA MET A 581 6.97 6.31 -0.98
C MET A 581 7.33 5.15 -1.91
N GLY A 582 8.61 4.97 -2.23
CA GLY A 582 9.08 3.98 -3.20
C GLY A 582 8.75 4.35 -4.65
N ASP A 583 9.49 3.77 -5.58
CA ASP A 583 9.38 3.99 -7.02
C ASP A 583 8.90 2.74 -7.78
N GLY A 584 8.54 1.68 -7.05
CA GLY A 584 8.12 0.38 -7.57
C GLY A 584 9.26 -0.64 -7.64
N ASN A 585 10.51 -0.25 -7.38
CA ASN A 585 11.66 -1.14 -7.34
C ASN A 585 11.97 -1.61 -5.92
N LEU A 586 12.52 -2.82 -5.81
CA LEU A 586 13.09 -3.33 -4.56
C LEU A 586 14.57 -2.96 -4.49
N TYR A 587 14.99 -2.50 -3.31
CA TYR A 587 16.38 -2.14 -3.05
C TYR A 587 16.93 -2.96 -1.89
N ALA A 588 18.19 -3.37 -2.01
CA ALA A 588 18.91 -3.99 -0.90
C ALA A 588 19.18 -2.96 0.20
N HIS A 589 19.64 -1.76 -0.15
CA HIS A 589 20.13 -0.76 0.80
C HIS A 589 19.69 0.67 0.47
N GLN A 590 19.66 1.53 1.49
CA GLN A 590 19.09 2.88 1.41
C GLN A 590 19.77 3.77 0.37
N GLU A 591 21.09 3.69 0.25
CA GLU A 591 21.89 4.44 -0.71
C GLU A 591 21.62 4.06 -2.18
N ASN A 592 20.99 2.88 -2.38
CA ASN A 592 20.54 2.44 -3.70
C ASN A 592 19.17 3.05 -4.04
N GLN A 593 18.29 3.24 -3.05
CA GLN A 593 16.99 3.89 -3.23
C GLN A 593 17.08 5.42 -3.25
N GLN A 594 18.01 6.01 -2.48
CA GLN A 594 18.26 7.45 -2.47
C GLN A 594 18.50 7.97 -3.89
N ASP A 595 17.79 9.03 -4.26
CA ASP A 595 17.89 9.68 -5.57
C ASP A 595 18.50 11.07 -5.44
N VAL A 596 18.08 11.86 -4.44
CA VAL A 596 18.55 13.24 -4.31
C VAL A 596 19.98 13.28 -3.75
N SER A 597 20.84 14.02 -4.46
CA SER A 597 22.25 14.23 -4.13
C SER A 597 22.61 15.72 -4.06
N CYS A 598 23.75 16.04 -3.44
CA CYS A 598 24.23 17.42 -3.35
C CYS A 598 24.40 18.07 -4.73
N ALA A 599 24.86 17.30 -5.74
CA ALA A 599 25.15 17.77 -7.08
C ALA A 599 23.88 18.09 -7.92
N ASP A 600 22.71 17.64 -7.48
CA ASP A 600 21.43 17.97 -8.14
C ASP A 600 21.00 19.41 -7.84
N CYS A 601 21.34 19.91 -6.65
CA CYS A 601 20.97 21.25 -6.16
C CYS A 601 22.13 22.24 -6.24
N HIS A 602 23.36 21.79 -5.92
CA HIS A 602 24.57 22.62 -5.92
C HIS A 602 25.32 22.47 -7.23
N VAL A 603 24.81 23.11 -8.27
CA VAL A 603 25.36 23.02 -9.63
C VAL A 603 26.41 24.12 -9.87
N TYR A 604 27.55 23.73 -10.45
CA TYR A 604 28.59 24.68 -10.88
C TYR A 604 28.42 25.16 -12.32
N GLU A 605 28.02 24.25 -13.22
CA GLU A 605 27.75 24.55 -14.62
C GLU A 605 26.23 24.69 -14.88
N LYS A 606 25.77 24.28 -16.06
CA LYS A 606 24.36 24.31 -16.42
C LYS A 606 23.58 23.22 -15.68
N PRO A 607 22.47 23.54 -14.99
CA PRO A 607 21.64 22.55 -14.32
C PRO A 607 20.96 21.62 -15.33
N ASN A 608 20.74 20.36 -14.91
CA ASN A 608 19.82 19.47 -15.60
C ASN A 608 18.39 19.90 -15.26
N THR A 609 17.63 20.29 -16.27
CA THR A 609 16.26 20.78 -16.10
C THR A 609 15.25 19.99 -16.91
N ILE A 610 13.99 20.04 -16.45
CA ILE A 610 12.82 19.55 -17.17
C ILE A 610 11.74 20.62 -17.16
N SER A 611 11.08 20.81 -18.29
CA SER A 611 9.93 21.71 -18.38
C SER A 611 8.68 21.07 -17.76
N ALA A 612 7.79 21.91 -17.22
CA ALA A 612 6.53 21.46 -16.64
C ALA A 612 5.67 20.56 -17.57
N GLU A 613 5.74 20.79 -18.88
CA GLU A 613 5.00 20.03 -19.90
C GLU A 613 5.47 18.58 -20.06
N ASN A 614 6.70 18.29 -19.61
CA ASN A 614 7.32 16.96 -19.71
C ASN A 614 7.35 16.22 -18.38
N LEU A 615 6.71 16.75 -17.33
CA LEU A 615 6.59 16.06 -16.05
C LEU A 615 5.75 14.80 -16.18
N ASP A 616 6.09 13.79 -15.38
CA ASP A 616 5.19 12.66 -15.15
C ASP A 616 3.89 13.12 -14.45
N ASN A 617 2.86 12.28 -14.47
CA ASN A 617 1.53 12.63 -13.97
C ASN A 617 1.53 13.05 -12.49
N GLU A 618 2.27 12.34 -11.64
CA GLU A 618 2.31 12.65 -10.21
C GLU A 618 3.06 13.96 -9.96
N SER A 619 4.23 14.12 -10.56
CA SER A 619 5.02 15.34 -10.50
C SER A 619 4.24 16.55 -10.99
N ALA A 620 3.47 16.41 -12.07
CA ALA A 620 2.61 17.46 -12.61
C ALA A 620 1.48 17.84 -11.64
N LEU A 621 0.82 16.86 -11.01
CA LEU A 621 -0.22 17.11 -10.00
C LEU A 621 0.34 17.82 -8.77
N ILE A 622 1.48 17.36 -8.23
CA ILE A 622 2.15 18.00 -7.09
C ILE A 622 2.57 19.43 -7.45
N ALA A 623 3.09 19.65 -8.67
CA ALA A 623 3.46 20.98 -9.15
C ALA A 623 2.24 21.89 -9.27
N ALA A 624 1.12 21.38 -9.79
CA ALA A 624 -0.14 22.13 -9.91
C ALA A 624 -0.69 22.54 -8.55
N LEU A 625 -0.70 21.62 -7.57
CA LEU A 625 -1.13 21.89 -6.20
C LEU A 625 -0.27 22.97 -5.53
N ARG A 626 1.01 23.02 -5.87
CA ARG A 626 1.98 23.94 -5.24
C ARG A 626 1.99 25.33 -5.89
N PHE A 627 1.88 25.39 -7.21
CA PHE A 627 2.12 26.63 -7.97
C PHE A 627 0.88 27.24 -8.60
N ASN A 628 -0.25 26.53 -8.64
CA ASN A 628 -1.47 26.83 -9.42
C ASN A 628 -1.25 26.92 -10.94
N ASN A 629 -0.20 27.61 -11.39
CA ASN A 629 0.24 27.71 -12.78
C ASN A 629 1.69 27.22 -12.93
N VAL A 630 1.85 26.17 -13.73
CA VAL A 630 3.14 25.52 -14.00
C VAL A 630 3.70 25.86 -15.39
N ALA A 631 2.93 26.55 -16.24
CA ALA A 631 3.35 26.85 -17.61
C ALA A 631 4.65 27.66 -17.65
N GLY A 632 5.60 27.22 -18.50
CA GLY A 632 6.91 27.86 -18.66
C GLY A 632 7.87 27.68 -17.48
N ARG A 633 7.51 26.91 -16.44
CA ARG A 633 8.43 26.58 -15.33
C ARG A 633 9.39 25.48 -15.74
N GLU A 634 10.63 25.63 -15.28
CA GLU A 634 11.66 24.60 -15.33
C GLU A 634 12.04 24.15 -13.91
N PHE A 635 12.14 22.83 -13.74
CA PHE A 635 12.51 22.18 -12.49
C PHE A 635 13.87 21.51 -12.64
N LEU A 636 14.65 21.45 -11.56
CA LEU A 636 15.84 20.61 -11.50
C LEU A 636 15.47 19.13 -11.61
N VAL A 637 16.41 18.34 -12.11
CA VAL A 637 16.25 16.90 -12.32
C VAL A 637 17.39 16.16 -11.64
N THR A 638 17.04 15.11 -10.88
CA THR A 638 18.03 14.23 -10.25
C THR A 638 18.89 13.53 -11.29
N GLN A 639 20.19 13.42 -11.04
CA GLN A 639 21.11 12.78 -11.97
C GLN A 639 20.88 11.27 -12.08
N LYS A 640 20.55 10.62 -10.95
CA LYS A 640 20.50 9.16 -10.83
C LYS A 640 19.26 8.56 -11.48
N HIS A 641 18.05 8.97 -11.07
CA HIS A 641 16.80 8.42 -11.63
C HIS A 641 16.02 9.37 -12.54
N LYS A 642 16.58 10.55 -12.87
CA LYS A 642 15.98 11.53 -13.77
C LYS A 642 14.60 12.02 -13.32
N ARG A 643 14.43 12.24 -12.02
CA ARG A 643 13.18 12.71 -11.39
C ARG A 643 13.19 14.21 -11.16
N ALA A 644 12.04 14.84 -11.34
CA ALA A 644 11.90 16.27 -11.15
C ALA A 644 11.86 16.64 -9.66
N LEU A 645 12.60 17.67 -9.28
CA LEU A 645 12.55 18.27 -7.95
C LEU A 645 11.49 19.39 -7.94
N ILE A 646 10.25 19.02 -7.64
CA ILE A 646 9.04 19.87 -7.74
C ILE A 646 8.99 21.06 -6.76
N ASN A 647 10.05 21.26 -6.00
CA ASN A 647 10.26 22.41 -5.14
C ASN A 647 11.45 23.27 -5.59
N THR A 648 11.83 23.20 -6.86
CA THR A 648 12.88 24.03 -7.45
C THR A 648 12.33 24.89 -8.59
N SER A 649 13.04 25.96 -8.93
CA SER A 649 12.74 26.75 -10.13
C SER A 649 14.02 27.35 -10.68
N VAL A 650 14.21 27.24 -12.00
CA VAL A 650 15.30 27.91 -12.71
C VAL A 650 14.77 29.19 -13.33
N GLU A 651 15.34 30.33 -12.94
CA GLU A 651 14.94 31.66 -13.40
C GLU A 651 16.20 32.39 -13.92
N SER A 652 16.30 32.52 -15.25
CA SER A 652 17.51 33.02 -15.92
C SER A 652 18.74 32.16 -15.55
N ASP A 653 19.74 32.73 -14.86
CA ASP A 653 20.95 32.04 -14.42
C ASP A 653 20.93 31.69 -12.92
N SER A 654 19.81 31.92 -12.23
CA SER A 654 19.65 31.64 -10.80
C SER A 654 18.73 30.45 -10.57
N ILE A 655 19.16 29.57 -9.66
CA ILE A 655 18.37 28.42 -9.23
C ILE A 655 17.81 28.75 -7.86
N TYR A 656 16.52 28.51 -7.70
CA TYR A 656 15.83 28.69 -6.45
C TYR A 656 15.21 27.39 -5.96
N PHE A 657 15.12 27.30 -4.65
CA PHE A 657 14.54 26.21 -3.90
C PHE A 657 13.41 26.75 -3.04
N LEU A 658 12.33 26.00 -2.92
CA LEU A 658 11.13 26.39 -2.20
C LEU A 658 10.90 25.41 -1.05
N LYS A 659 10.84 25.92 0.17
CA LYS A 659 10.43 25.11 1.32
C LYS A 659 9.01 24.61 1.11
N LYS A 660 8.78 23.31 1.30
CA LYS A 660 7.54 22.61 0.94
C LYS A 660 6.36 23.00 1.81
N ASN A 661 6.59 23.26 3.08
CA ASN A 661 5.52 23.60 4.01
C ASN A 661 5.26 25.12 4.08
N THR A 662 6.33 25.94 4.05
CA THR A 662 6.19 27.40 4.20
C THR A 662 6.07 28.17 2.88
N GLY A 663 6.50 27.58 1.76
CA GLY A 663 6.59 28.25 0.45
C GLY A 663 7.72 29.30 0.35
N GLU A 664 8.57 29.42 1.37
CA GLU A 664 9.70 30.36 1.37
C GLU A 664 10.71 29.98 0.27
N LYS A 665 11.14 30.98 -0.50
CA LYS A 665 12.07 30.83 -1.62
C LYS A 665 13.50 31.15 -1.18
N ILE A 666 14.41 30.22 -1.38
CA ILE A 666 15.84 30.31 -1.08
C ILE A 666 16.63 30.22 -2.39
N ALA A 667 17.67 31.05 -2.56
CA ALA A 667 18.59 30.93 -3.68
C ALA A 667 19.61 29.81 -3.41
N LEU A 668 19.79 28.90 -4.36
CA LEU A 668 20.81 27.86 -4.26
C LEU A 668 22.18 28.43 -4.62
N THR A 669 23.19 28.04 -3.86
CA THR A 669 24.57 28.45 -4.09
C THR A 669 25.32 27.42 -4.91
N ALA A 670 26.03 27.87 -5.94
CA ALA A 670 26.99 27.04 -6.65
C ALA A 670 28.14 26.62 -5.71
N PRO A 671 28.71 25.41 -5.89
CA PRO A 671 29.86 24.99 -5.11
C PRO A 671 31.07 25.86 -5.45
N ALA A 672 31.99 26.01 -4.50
CA ALA A 672 33.22 26.77 -4.72
C ALA A 672 34.08 26.09 -5.81
N SER A 673 34.88 26.88 -6.55
CA SER A 673 35.72 26.36 -7.64
C SER A 673 36.66 25.24 -7.22
N ILE A 674 37.09 25.21 -5.96
CA ILE A 674 37.95 24.16 -5.40
C ILE A 674 37.22 22.81 -5.25
N CYS A 675 35.90 22.82 -5.07
CA CYS A 675 35.08 21.62 -4.91
C CYS A 675 34.85 20.87 -6.22
N VAL A 676 35.06 21.52 -7.37
CA VAL A 676 34.77 20.97 -8.72
C VAL A 676 36.02 20.79 -9.57
N ARG A 677 37.22 20.88 -8.97
CA ARG A 677 38.48 20.63 -9.70
C ARG A 677 38.70 19.13 -9.84
N ASN A 678 38.98 18.68 -11.06
CA ASN A 678 39.02 17.25 -11.38
C ASN A 678 40.40 16.58 -11.14
N ASN A 679 41.38 17.26 -10.55
CA ASN A 679 42.77 16.78 -10.59
C ASN A 679 43.24 16.02 -9.33
N ALA A 680 42.75 16.35 -8.12
CA ALA A 680 43.25 15.74 -6.88
C ALA A 680 42.19 15.00 -6.05
N HIS A 681 40.92 15.43 -6.10
CA HIS A 681 39.87 14.97 -5.20
C HIS A 681 38.60 14.49 -5.94
N SER A 682 38.72 14.11 -7.21
CA SER A 682 37.59 13.67 -8.05
C SER A 682 36.81 12.49 -7.49
N ASN A 683 37.44 11.69 -6.63
CA ASN A 683 36.83 10.50 -6.04
C ASN A 683 36.15 10.82 -4.69
N LEU A 684 36.29 12.02 -4.12
CA LEU A 684 35.60 12.35 -2.86
C LEU A 684 34.11 12.63 -3.12
N SER A 685 33.24 12.00 -2.33
CA SER A 685 31.86 12.46 -2.21
C SER A 685 31.79 13.81 -1.49
N CYS A 686 30.75 14.60 -1.75
CA CYS A 686 30.53 15.87 -1.04
C CYS A 686 30.47 15.65 0.49
N SER A 687 29.84 14.57 0.93
CA SER A 687 29.70 14.22 2.35
C SER A 687 31.05 13.93 3.01
N SER A 688 32.02 13.33 2.29
CA SER A 688 33.38 13.12 2.83
C SER A 688 34.05 14.41 3.27
N CYS A 689 33.77 15.51 2.57
CA CYS A 689 34.29 16.82 2.91
C CYS A 689 33.40 17.55 3.92
N HIS A 690 32.07 17.50 3.74
CA HIS A 690 31.15 18.43 4.41
C HIS A 690 30.47 17.88 5.68
N THR A 691 30.61 16.59 6.00
CA THR A 691 30.11 16.03 7.27
C THR A 691 30.92 16.55 8.46
N ALA A 692 30.27 17.27 9.39
CA ALA A 692 30.94 17.82 10.57
C ALA A 692 31.26 16.74 11.62
N TRP A 693 30.32 15.83 11.85
CA TRP A 693 30.46 14.72 12.80
C TRP A 693 29.49 13.58 12.46
N ALA A 694 29.79 12.37 12.90
CA ALA A 694 28.90 11.23 12.81
C ALA A 694 28.78 10.56 14.18
N PRO A 695 27.62 9.99 14.53
CA PRO A 695 27.50 9.16 15.72
C PRO A 695 28.30 7.88 15.51
N THR A 696 29.09 7.50 16.49
CA THR A 696 29.86 6.25 16.51
C THR A 696 29.63 5.52 17.81
N CYS A 697 29.51 4.19 17.74
CA CYS A 697 29.38 3.31 18.90
C CYS A 697 30.53 2.30 18.89
N ILE A 698 31.21 2.14 20.02
CA ILE A 698 32.31 1.16 20.15
C ILE A 698 31.91 0.13 21.19
N GLY A 699 31.94 -1.13 20.78
CA GLY A 699 31.59 -2.27 21.64
C GLY A 699 30.09 -2.39 21.87
N CYS A 700 29.51 -3.49 21.40
CA CYS A 700 28.18 -3.92 21.80
C CYS A 700 28.22 -5.43 22.10
N HIS A 701 27.55 -5.86 23.16
CA HIS A 701 27.35 -7.27 23.44
C HIS A 701 25.87 -7.59 23.41
N ASN A 702 25.51 -8.55 22.56
CA ASN A 702 24.15 -9.04 22.39
C ASN A 702 24.03 -10.42 23.02
N LEU A 703 23.11 -10.54 23.97
CA LEU A 703 22.74 -11.82 24.57
C LEU A 703 21.22 -11.92 24.65
N TYR A 704 20.71 -13.14 24.63
CA TYR A 704 19.30 -13.40 24.82
C TYR A 704 19.02 -13.79 26.26
N ASP A 705 18.11 -13.07 26.92
CA ASP A 705 17.63 -13.41 28.26
C ASP A 705 16.18 -13.88 28.15
N SER A 706 15.92 -15.14 28.51
CA SER A 706 14.59 -15.74 28.52
C SER A 706 13.62 -15.12 29.53
N GLU A 707 14.15 -14.39 30.52
CA GLU A 707 13.38 -13.77 31.59
C GLU A 707 13.15 -12.27 31.37
N GLU A 708 13.85 -11.65 30.41
CA GLU A 708 13.76 -10.23 30.12
C GLU A 708 12.33 -9.83 29.68
N PRO A 709 11.71 -8.81 30.31
CA PRO A 709 10.52 -8.18 29.78
C PRO A 709 10.82 -7.56 28.40
N SER A 710 10.17 -8.08 27.37
CA SER A 710 10.42 -7.69 25.98
C SER A 710 9.12 -7.33 25.27
N TYR A 711 9.23 -6.86 24.03
CA TYR A 711 8.10 -6.48 23.20
C TYR A 711 8.24 -7.04 21.80
N ASN A 712 7.22 -7.75 21.33
CA ASN A 712 7.17 -8.22 19.95
C ASN A 712 6.75 -7.07 19.03
N MET A 713 7.72 -6.43 18.39
CA MET A 713 7.47 -5.23 17.58
C MET A 713 6.66 -5.47 16.30
N ILE A 714 6.53 -6.72 15.85
CA ILE A 714 5.68 -7.07 14.70
C ILE A 714 4.22 -7.22 15.12
N LYS A 715 3.98 -7.84 16.28
CA LYS A 715 2.62 -8.09 16.78
C LYS A 715 2.08 -6.95 17.64
N ASN A 716 2.96 -6.05 18.09
CA ASN A 716 2.66 -5.02 19.08
C ASN A 716 2.16 -5.60 20.42
N GLU A 717 2.85 -6.63 20.92
CA GLU A 717 2.47 -7.35 22.14
C GLU A 717 3.66 -7.43 23.11
N GLU A 718 3.40 -7.25 24.40
CA GLU A 718 4.39 -7.55 25.45
C GLU A 718 4.69 -9.05 25.47
N GLN A 719 5.96 -9.40 25.65
CA GLN A 719 6.40 -10.79 25.78
C GLN A 719 7.49 -10.92 26.85
N LYS A 720 7.82 -12.16 27.18
CA LYS A 720 8.93 -12.51 28.05
C LYS A 720 9.97 -13.25 27.22
N GLY A 721 11.23 -12.92 27.41
CA GLY A 721 12.31 -13.38 26.56
C GLY A 721 12.64 -12.33 25.50
N GLY A 722 13.89 -11.88 25.48
CA GLY A 722 14.35 -10.88 24.52
C GLY A 722 15.86 -10.82 24.37
N TRP A 723 16.29 -10.36 23.21
CA TRP A 723 17.66 -9.91 23.02
C TRP A 723 17.91 -8.60 23.78
N VAL A 724 19.03 -8.54 24.49
CA VAL A 724 19.49 -7.40 25.28
C VAL A 724 20.79 -6.89 24.67
N GLU A 725 20.80 -5.59 24.34
CA GLU A 725 21.97 -4.86 23.87
C GLU A 725 22.70 -4.23 25.06
N LEU A 726 23.89 -4.71 25.37
CA LEU A 726 24.81 -4.03 26.29
C LEU A 726 25.71 -3.11 25.45
N ILE A 727 25.59 -1.82 25.71
CA ILE A 727 26.23 -0.75 24.94
C ILE A 727 27.56 -0.36 25.62
N GLY A 728 28.60 -0.14 24.82
CA GLY A 728 29.85 0.49 25.24
C GLY A 728 29.75 2.02 25.22
N GLU A 729 30.52 2.66 24.35
CA GLU A 729 30.64 4.13 24.32
C GLU A 729 29.91 4.77 23.13
N TYR A 730 29.24 5.91 23.36
CA TYR A 730 28.65 6.77 22.33
C TYR A 730 29.49 8.03 22.12
N LEU A 731 29.99 8.21 20.90
CA LEU A 731 30.85 9.32 20.53
C LEU A 731 30.32 10.06 19.30
N ALA A 732 30.60 11.35 19.22
CA ALA A 732 30.34 12.19 18.06
C ALA A 732 31.65 12.80 17.57
N LYS A 733 32.16 12.29 16.46
CA LYS A 733 33.45 12.69 15.87
C LYS A 733 33.36 12.75 14.34
N PRO A 734 34.29 13.43 13.65
CA PRO A 734 34.39 13.32 12.20
C PRO A 734 34.45 11.85 11.76
N PRO A 735 33.73 11.46 10.68
CA PRO A 735 33.63 10.07 10.29
C PRO A 735 34.95 9.53 9.74
N THR A 736 35.14 8.22 9.88
CA THR A 736 36.11 7.45 9.09
C THR A 736 35.73 7.53 7.61
N LEU A 737 36.72 7.47 6.73
CA LEU A 737 36.51 7.44 5.28
C LEU A 737 36.79 6.06 4.72
N GLY A 738 36.01 5.66 3.72
CA GLY A 738 36.10 4.37 3.06
C GLY A 738 35.90 4.46 1.57
N VAL A 739 36.27 3.39 0.86
CA VAL A 739 36.12 3.27 -0.59
C VAL A 739 34.84 2.50 -0.88
N ARG A 740 33.89 3.13 -1.54
CA ARG A 740 32.76 2.46 -2.18
C ARG A 740 33.09 2.22 -3.64
N LYS A 741 33.01 0.97 -4.08
CA LYS A 741 33.27 0.57 -5.46
C LYS A 741 31.96 0.52 -6.24
N SER A 742 32.00 1.01 -7.47
CA SER A 742 30.91 0.85 -8.43
C SER A 742 31.50 0.47 -9.79
N ASP A 743 30.65 0.06 -10.72
CA ASP A 743 31.08 -0.27 -12.09
C ASP A 743 31.71 0.94 -12.80
N ASP A 744 31.30 2.16 -12.43
CA ASP A 744 31.71 3.41 -13.09
C ASP A 744 32.94 4.06 -12.45
N LYS A 745 33.01 4.09 -11.12
CA LYS A 745 34.12 4.70 -10.36
C LYS A 745 34.21 4.23 -8.90
N ASP A 746 35.41 4.37 -8.34
CA ASP A 746 35.62 4.29 -6.89
C ASP A 746 35.32 5.65 -6.25
N GLU A 747 34.51 5.66 -5.20
CA GLU A 747 34.12 6.87 -4.47
C GLU A 747 34.55 6.76 -3.00
N ILE A 748 35.14 7.83 -2.47
CA ILE A 748 35.49 7.96 -1.07
C ILE A 748 34.29 8.56 -0.33
N ILE A 749 33.76 7.81 0.63
CA ILE A 749 32.53 8.15 1.37
C ILE A 749 32.76 8.11 2.89
N PRO A 750 31.93 8.82 3.68
CA PRO A 750 31.88 8.62 5.11
C PRO A 750 31.38 7.21 5.47
N VAL A 751 32.05 6.60 6.42
CA VAL A 751 31.65 5.35 7.04
C VAL A 751 31.71 5.48 8.56
N VAL A 752 30.88 4.70 9.25
CA VAL A 752 30.86 4.63 10.71
C VAL A 752 30.94 3.18 11.17
N PRO A 753 31.35 2.91 12.42
CA PRO A 753 31.13 1.62 13.05
C PRO A 753 29.67 1.19 12.88
N GLY A 754 29.44 0.16 12.07
CA GLY A 754 28.11 -0.39 11.84
C GLY A 754 27.80 -1.45 12.88
N MET A 755 28.68 -2.44 12.98
CA MET A 755 28.59 -3.56 13.92
C MET A 755 29.99 -3.86 14.46
N ILE A 756 30.36 -3.29 15.62
CA ILE A 756 31.52 -3.75 16.40
C ILE A 756 30.93 -4.44 17.62
N LEU A 757 30.64 -5.73 17.47
CA LEU A 757 29.81 -6.43 18.44
C LEU A 757 30.15 -7.90 18.59
N THR A 758 29.73 -8.43 19.74
CA THR A 758 29.73 -9.85 20.05
C THR A 758 28.28 -10.35 20.21
N ILE A 759 27.99 -11.55 19.71
CA ILE A 759 26.67 -12.20 19.85
C ILE A 759 26.87 -13.52 20.57
N ASP A 760 26.21 -13.67 21.72
CA ASP A 760 26.04 -14.96 22.40
C ASP A 760 24.84 -15.71 21.82
N LYS A 761 25.08 -16.50 20.77
CA LYS A 761 24.04 -17.31 20.13
C LYS A 761 23.55 -18.46 21.03
N GLN A 762 24.43 -18.99 21.89
CA GLN A 762 24.11 -20.08 22.81
C GLN A 762 23.00 -19.68 23.77
N SER A 763 22.97 -18.43 24.23
CA SER A 763 21.92 -17.91 25.12
C SER A 763 20.50 -18.05 24.56
N TYR A 764 20.33 -18.01 23.23
CA TYR A 764 19.03 -18.23 22.56
C TYR A 764 18.76 -19.69 22.22
N THR A 765 19.74 -20.39 21.66
CA THR A 765 19.54 -21.76 21.14
C THR A 765 19.60 -22.83 22.23
N GLY A 766 20.26 -22.53 23.35
CA GLY A 766 20.57 -23.50 24.41
C GLY A 766 21.60 -24.56 23.99
N ASN A 767 22.23 -24.44 22.82
CA ASN A 767 23.22 -25.39 22.32
C ASN A 767 24.63 -24.97 22.74
N GLU A 768 25.26 -25.74 23.62
CA GLU A 768 26.64 -25.48 24.11
C GLU A 768 27.71 -25.49 23.01
N ASN A 769 27.39 -25.99 21.82
CA ASN A 769 28.31 -25.98 20.67
C ASN A 769 28.19 -24.73 19.78
N ASP A 770 27.24 -23.83 20.06
CA ASP A 770 27.10 -22.61 19.27
C ASP A 770 28.16 -21.59 19.73
N PRO A 771 29.11 -21.19 18.86
CA PRO A 771 30.17 -20.28 19.25
C PRO A 771 29.64 -18.85 19.40
N ALA A 772 30.27 -18.09 20.30
CA ALA A 772 30.13 -16.64 20.29
C ALA A 772 30.63 -16.07 18.96
N ILE A 773 29.86 -15.16 18.37
CA ILE A 773 30.20 -14.50 17.11
C ILE A 773 30.81 -13.14 17.43
N PHE A 774 31.92 -12.79 16.78
CA PHE A 774 32.46 -11.43 16.79
C PHE A 774 32.45 -10.88 15.36
N HIS A 775 31.94 -9.66 15.21
CA HIS A 775 31.99 -8.92 13.95
C HIS A 775 32.52 -7.51 14.20
N ARG A 776 33.33 -7.05 13.25
CA ARG A 776 33.76 -5.65 13.12
C ARG A 776 33.47 -5.18 11.71
N LEU A 777 32.30 -4.60 11.50
CA LEU A 777 31.81 -4.15 10.21
C LEU A 777 31.52 -2.66 10.26
N TYR A 778 31.92 -1.94 9.22
CA TYR A 778 31.59 -0.54 9.04
C TYR A 778 30.47 -0.37 8.02
N ALA A 779 29.65 0.67 8.19
CA ALA A 779 28.54 0.97 7.31
C ALA A 779 28.74 2.33 6.62
N PRO A 780 28.41 2.46 5.32
CA PRO A 780 28.21 3.77 4.69
C PRO A 780 27.26 4.62 5.50
N SER A 781 27.58 5.90 5.64
CA SER A 781 26.76 6.81 6.42
C SER A 781 26.57 8.14 5.71
N ALA A 782 25.32 8.63 5.72
CA ALA A 782 24.98 10.02 5.52
C ALA A 782 24.50 10.56 6.88
N PRO A 783 25.38 11.14 7.72
CA PRO A 783 25.02 11.45 9.10
C PRO A 783 24.03 12.59 9.26
N HIS A 784 23.75 13.37 8.20
CA HIS A 784 22.89 14.56 8.24
C HIS A 784 23.43 15.64 9.19
N THR A 785 24.73 15.92 9.09
CA THR A 785 25.45 16.94 9.89
C THR A 785 26.28 17.83 8.97
N THR A 786 25.75 18.11 7.79
CA THR A 786 26.42 18.85 6.73
C THR A 786 26.81 20.24 7.23
N SER A 787 28.01 20.67 6.89
CA SER A 787 28.56 21.97 7.27
C SER A 787 28.96 22.79 6.06
N SER A 788 28.92 24.11 6.21
CA SER A 788 29.27 25.05 5.14
C SER A 788 30.76 25.05 4.79
N LYS A 789 31.62 24.51 5.67
CA LYS A 789 33.07 24.38 5.46
C LYS A 789 33.46 22.91 5.39
N GLY A 790 34.27 22.55 4.42
CA GLY A 790 34.84 21.20 4.35
C GLY A 790 35.87 20.93 5.45
N ARG A 791 36.18 19.64 5.67
CA ARG A 791 37.29 19.19 6.53
C ARG A 791 38.62 19.81 6.07
N SER A 792 39.50 20.09 7.04
CA SER A 792 40.88 20.50 6.77
C SER A 792 41.67 19.37 6.12
N CYS A 793 42.75 19.68 5.41
CA CYS A 793 43.60 18.67 4.80
C CYS A 793 44.17 17.71 5.86
N LYS A 794 44.57 18.25 7.03
CA LYS A 794 45.07 17.43 8.15
C LYS A 794 44.03 16.47 8.71
N SER A 795 42.74 16.85 8.71
CA SER A 795 41.64 15.99 9.18
C SER A 795 41.39 14.77 8.28
N CYS A 796 41.95 14.72 7.08
CA CYS A 796 41.88 13.55 6.20
C CYS A 796 43.22 12.85 6.03
N HIS A 797 44.32 13.60 5.95
CA HIS A 797 45.64 13.08 5.61
C HIS A 797 46.52 12.73 6.82
N ASN A 798 46.24 13.31 7.99
CA ASN A 798 47.04 13.14 9.22
C ASN A 798 46.18 12.66 10.39
N ASP A 799 44.92 12.30 10.15
CA ASP A 799 43.98 11.86 11.17
C ASP A 799 43.81 10.33 11.08
N PRO A 800 44.25 9.56 12.10
CA PRO A 800 44.15 8.12 12.08
C PRO A 800 42.70 7.62 12.07
N VAL A 801 41.73 8.39 12.59
CA VAL A 801 40.30 8.04 12.54
C VAL A 801 39.79 8.12 11.11
N ALA A 802 40.19 9.14 10.36
CA ALA A 802 39.80 9.31 8.95
C ALA A 802 40.32 8.16 8.08
N LEU A 803 41.52 7.66 8.36
CA LEU A 803 42.18 6.54 7.70
C LEU A 803 41.66 5.16 8.15
N GLY A 804 40.90 5.12 9.25
CA GLY A 804 40.31 3.91 9.81
C GLY A 804 41.20 3.14 10.77
N PHE A 805 42.27 3.75 11.30
CA PHE A 805 43.17 3.15 12.29
C PHE A 805 42.65 3.20 13.72
N GLY A 806 41.57 3.96 13.96
CA GLY A 806 41.05 4.25 15.29
C GLY A 806 41.64 5.51 15.90
N GLU A 807 41.21 5.86 17.10
CA GLU A 807 41.79 6.96 17.86
C GLU A 807 43.23 6.64 18.31
N GLY A 808 44.08 7.67 18.32
CA GLY A 808 45.49 7.53 18.68
C GLY A 808 46.34 8.68 18.18
N GLU A 809 47.64 8.60 18.43
CA GLU A 809 48.64 9.57 17.98
C GLU A 809 49.34 9.06 16.71
N LEU A 810 49.18 9.79 15.60
CA LEU A 810 49.84 9.49 14.34
C LEU A 810 50.96 10.51 14.09
N THR A 811 52.21 10.06 14.25
CA THR A 811 53.39 10.92 14.24
C THR A 811 54.27 10.65 13.03
N TYR A 812 54.71 11.72 12.36
CA TYR A 812 55.72 11.67 11.32
C TYR A 812 57.06 12.15 11.86
N THR A 813 58.08 11.31 11.78
CA THR A 813 59.45 11.61 12.20
C THR A 813 60.42 11.53 11.02
N ILE A 814 61.52 12.29 11.10
CA ILE A 814 62.60 12.26 10.11
C ILE A 814 63.87 11.87 10.86
N ASP A 815 64.45 10.74 10.51
CA ASP A 815 65.72 10.24 11.06
C ASP A 815 66.69 9.92 9.93
N GLU A 816 67.93 10.42 9.99
CA GLU A 816 68.97 10.23 8.96
C GLU A 816 68.50 10.40 7.49
N ASP A 817 67.73 11.46 7.19
CA ASP A 817 67.11 11.74 5.88
C ASP A 817 66.04 10.71 5.42
N LYS A 818 65.54 9.88 6.33
CA LYS A 818 64.44 8.93 6.11
C LYS A 818 63.21 9.34 6.91
N GLY A 819 62.09 9.52 6.22
CA GLY A 819 60.82 9.84 6.85
C GLY A 819 60.08 8.58 7.27
N LYS A 820 59.49 8.57 8.47
CA LYS A 820 58.73 7.42 8.99
C LYS A 820 57.43 7.89 9.65
N TRP A 821 56.37 7.14 9.42
CA TRP A 821 55.11 7.27 10.17
C TRP A 821 55.04 6.22 11.28
N GLU A 822 54.61 6.66 12.46
CA GLU A 822 54.36 5.80 13.62
C GLU A 822 52.95 6.09 14.16
N PHE A 823 52.22 5.05 14.52
CA PHE A 823 50.89 5.14 15.07
C PHE A 823 50.86 4.47 16.44
N ASP A 824 50.48 5.24 17.47
CA ASP A 824 50.22 4.75 18.82
C ASP A 824 48.71 4.81 19.10
N ALA A 825 48.07 3.65 19.26
CA ALA A 825 46.62 3.55 19.39
C ALA A 825 46.15 3.93 20.80
N PHE A 826 45.02 4.64 20.89
CA PHE A 826 44.41 4.99 22.17
C PHE A 826 43.77 3.78 22.87
N TYR A 827 43.08 2.93 22.10
CA TYR A 827 42.45 1.72 22.61
C TYR A 827 43.37 0.51 22.47
N GLU A 828 43.27 -0.42 23.42
CA GLU A 828 43.93 -1.72 23.33
C GLU A 828 43.40 -2.54 22.14
N ASN A 829 44.25 -3.43 21.63
CA ASN A 829 43.87 -4.35 20.57
C ASN A 829 42.85 -5.37 21.08
N ASP A 830 41.76 -5.54 20.33
CA ASP A 830 40.76 -6.57 20.60
C ASP A 830 41.36 -7.96 20.33
N LYS A 831 41.11 -8.90 21.24
CA LYS A 831 41.65 -10.27 21.15
C LYS A 831 41.17 -11.07 19.93
N HIS A 832 40.06 -10.70 19.31
CA HIS A 832 39.47 -11.46 18.21
C HIS A 832 40.15 -11.17 16.87
N ASP A 833 40.61 -9.93 16.65
CA ASP A 833 41.22 -9.51 15.38
C ASP A 833 42.52 -8.71 15.51
N ASN A 834 42.98 -8.46 16.73
CA ASN A 834 44.21 -7.74 17.05
C ASN A 834 44.27 -6.33 16.46
N LEU A 835 43.11 -5.67 16.35
CA LEU A 835 42.98 -4.27 15.97
C LEU A 835 42.52 -3.44 17.18
N PRO A 836 42.88 -2.13 17.26
CA PRO A 836 42.31 -1.26 18.29
C PRO A 836 40.78 -1.33 18.31
N ALA A 837 40.18 -1.21 19.50
CA ALA A 837 38.75 -1.44 19.69
C ALA A 837 37.85 -0.65 18.74
N ASP A 838 38.25 0.56 18.33
CA ASP A 838 37.51 1.43 17.42
C ASP A 838 38.07 1.48 15.99
N ALA A 839 39.12 0.73 15.66
CA ALA A 839 39.70 0.71 14.33
C ALA A 839 38.80 -0.03 13.33
N TRP A 840 38.90 0.33 12.04
CA TRP A 840 38.36 -0.44 10.92
C TRP A 840 39.42 -1.29 10.23
N THR A 841 40.63 -0.75 10.09
CA THR A 841 41.81 -1.39 9.49
C THR A 841 43.06 -1.07 10.30
N GLY A 842 44.09 -1.91 10.18
CA GLY A 842 45.38 -1.65 10.85
C GLY A 842 46.23 -0.63 10.09
N PHE A 843 47.12 0.06 10.80
CA PHE A 843 48.12 0.95 10.23
C PHE A 843 49.03 0.20 9.26
N LEU A 844 49.03 0.61 7.98
CA LEU A 844 49.75 -0.04 6.88
C LEU A 844 49.45 -1.53 6.74
N GLN A 845 48.21 -1.91 7.05
CA GLN A 845 47.72 -3.28 6.91
C GLN A 845 46.51 -3.34 5.98
N ASN A 846 46.41 -4.42 5.23
CA ASN A 846 45.21 -4.76 4.48
C ASN A 846 44.26 -5.58 5.37
N ARG A 847 42.97 -5.40 5.16
CA ARG A 847 41.94 -6.24 5.77
C ARG A 847 41.34 -7.18 4.72
N SER A 848 41.07 -8.42 5.12
CA SER A 848 40.45 -9.45 4.28
C SER A 848 39.19 -10.01 4.93
N GLY A 849 38.26 -10.53 4.15
CA GLY A 849 37.00 -11.09 4.64
C GLY A 849 35.87 -10.05 4.72
N ALA A 850 34.90 -10.29 5.60
CA ALA A 850 33.79 -9.38 5.83
C ALA A 850 34.25 -8.14 6.59
N VAL A 851 34.24 -6.99 5.92
CA VAL A 851 34.74 -5.73 6.50
C VAL A 851 33.67 -4.65 6.62
N SER A 852 32.55 -4.81 5.91
CA SER A 852 31.47 -3.85 5.87
C SER A 852 30.11 -4.55 5.90
N THR A 853 29.08 -3.79 6.26
CA THR A 853 27.67 -4.19 6.11
C THR A 853 27.18 -4.09 4.66
N ARG A 854 28.09 -3.83 3.70
CA ARG A 854 27.88 -3.84 2.26
C ARG A 854 28.96 -4.64 1.56
N SER A 855 28.63 -5.26 0.43
CA SER A 855 29.62 -5.97 -0.38
C SER A 855 30.54 -5.06 -1.19
N ASP A 856 30.16 -3.80 -1.41
CA ASP A 856 30.84 -2.84 -2.26
C ASP A 856 31.68 -1.80 -1.49
N VAL A 857 31.83 -1.92 -0.17
CA VAL A 857 32.47 -0.91 0.69
C VAL A 857 33.67 -1.50 1.43
N PHE A 858 34.82 -0.83 1.32
CA PHE A 858 36.11 -1.34 1.77
C PHE A 858 36.93 -0.27 2.50
N PRO A 859 37.78 -0.66 3.46
CA PRO A 859 38.80 0.22 4.01
C PRO A 859 39.85 0.55 2.94
N PHE A 860 40.65 1.58 3.19
CA PHE A 860 41.77 1.91 2.32
C PHE A 860 42.78 0.77 2.23
N THR A 861 43.21 0.46 1.01
CA THR A 861 44.32 -0.47 0.79
C THR A 861 45.63 0.13 1.28
N ILE A 862 46.66 -0.70 1.49
CA ILE A 862 47.99 -0.21 1.87
C ILE A 862 48.49 0.87 0.89
N GLU A 863 48.31 0.69 -0.42
CA GLU A 863 48.75 1.67 -1.41
C GLU A 863 48.00 3.01 -1.28
N GLN A 864 46.70 2.97 -0.99
CA GLN A 864 45.91 4.16 -0.73
C GLN A 864 46.34 4.84 0.58
N GLN A 865 46.58 4.06 1.65
CA GLN A 865 47.11 4.58 2.91
C GLN A 865 48.45 5.29 2.71
N LYS A 866 49.39 4.64 2.00
CA LYS A 866 50.70 5.21 1.64
C LYS A 866 50.55 6.50 0.84
N ALA A 867 49.66 6.55 -0.15
CA ALA A 867 49.42 7.76 -0.95
C ALA A 867 48.86 8.92 -0.09
N ILE A 868 47.88 8.63 0.77
CA ILE A 868 47.27 9.63 1.67
C ILE A 868 48.31 10.18 2.65
N LEU A 869 49.09 9.30 3.28
CA LEU A 869 50.13 9.64 4.26
C LEU A 869 51.35 10.32 3.62
N THR A 870 51.64 10.07 2.34
CA THR A 870 52.68 10.79 1.59
C THR A 870 52.32 12.27 1.45
N THR A 871 51.04 12.55 1.16
CA THR A 871 50.53 13.93 1.18
C THR A 871 50.50 14.47 2.62
N GLY A 872 50.14 13.64 3.59
CA GLY A 872 50.14 14.01 5.00
C GLY A 872 51.50 14.44 5.54
N ALA A 873 52.59 13.85 5.03
CA ALA A 873 53.95 14.22 5.42
C ALA A 873 54.25 15.66 5.02
N CYS A 874 53.76 16.11 3.85
CA CYS A 874 53.89 17.50 3.42
C CYS A 874 53.17 18.47 4.38
N LEU A 875 52.01 18.08 4.90
CA LEU A 875 51.20 18.88 5.83
C LEU A 875 51.80 19.03 7.23
N THR A 876 52.86 18.27 7.54
CA THR A 876 53.64 18.46 8.79
C THR A 876 54.55 19.69 8.70
N CYS A 877 54.95 20.07 7.47
CA CYS A 877 55.86 21.18 7.20
C CYS A 877 55.19 22.38 6.53
N HIS A 878 54.03 22.17 5.89
CA HIS A 878 53.30 23.17 5.14
C HIS A 878 51.89 23.36 5.68
N GLU A 879 51.47 24.62 5.80
CA GLU A 879 50.06 24.95 6.02
C GLU A 879 49.23 24.59 4.79
N GLU A 880 47.97 24.21 5.02
CA GLU A 880 47.07 23.69 3.98
C GLU A 880 46.73 24.71 2.88
N ASP A 881 46.76 26.01 3.20
CA ASP A 881 46.54 27.12 2.27
C ASP A 881 47.85 27.63 1.64
N SER A 882 48.98 27.00 1.94
CA SER A 882 50.28 27.39 1.37
C SER A 882 50.32 27.19 -0.14
N LYS A 883 51.14 28.00 -0.83
CA LYS A 883 51.32 27.90 -2.28
C LYS A 883 51.75 26.51 -2.74
N VAL A 884 52.53 25.80 -1.92
CA VAL A 884 52.99 24.43 -2.22
C VAL A 884 51.80 23.47 -2.23
N MET A 885 50.99 23.46 -1.16
CA MET A 885 49.84 22.57 -1.06
C MET A 885 48.78 22.89 -2.12
N LEU A 886 48.46 24.18 -2.34
CA LEU A 886 47.51 24.60 -3.38
C LEU A 886 47.96 24.23 -4.79
N SER A 887 49.26 24.33 -5.10
CA SER A 887 49.77 23.90 -6.42
C SER A 887 49.79 22.39 -6.57
N GLY A 888 49.85 21.65 -5.45
CA GLY A 888 49.76 20.18 -5.43
C GLY A 888 48.37 19.67 -5.79
N LEU A 889 47.32 20.47 -5.57
CA LEU A 889 45.96 20.14 -6.00
C LEU A 889 45.80 20.14 -7.53
N ASP A 890 46.66 20.85 -8.26
CA ASP A 890 46.63 20.91 -9.72
C ASP A 890 47.46 19.79 -10.35
N ASP A 891 48.66 19.52 -9.83
CA ASP A 891 49.60 18.49 -10.30
C ASP A 891 50.56 18.07 -9.16
N PHE A 892 50.17 17.04 -8.42
CA PHE A 892 50.93 16.57 -7.25
C PHE A 892 52.31 16.03 -7.61
N GLU A 893 52.41 15.24 -8.69
CA GLU A 893 53.67 14.65 -9.14
C GLU A 893 54.70 15.72 -9.53
N LYS A 894 54.26 16.77 -10.21
CA LYS A 894 55.13 17.91 -10.53
C LYS A 894 55.57 18.67 -9.29
N GLN A 895 54.71 18.85 -8.29
CA GLN A 895 55.13 19.45 -7.02
C GLN A 895 56.15 18.58 -6.30
N LEU A 896 55.92 17.26 -6.26
CA LEU A 896 56.81 16.29 -5.65
C LEU A 896 58.20 16.27 -6.31
N GLY A 897 58.26 16.44 -7.63
CA GLY A 897 59.50 16.56 -8.40
C GLY A 897 60.28 17.87 -8.15
N ASN A 898 59.59 18.94 -7.77
CA ASN A 898 60.20 20.24 -7.44
C ASN A 898 60.56 20.40 -5.96
N ARG A 899 60.45 19.33 -5.16
CA ARG A 899 60.71 19.39 -3.72
C ARG A 899 62.15 19.79 -3.41
N SER A 900 62.34 20.53 -2.33
CA SER A 900 63.68 20.82 -1.82
C SER A 900 64.26 19.59 -1.12
N SER A 901 65.59 19.54 -0.95
CA SER A 901 66.25 18.47 -0.18
C SER A 901 65.85 18.42 1.29
N LYS A 902 65.19 19.46 1.82
CA LYS A 902 64.63 19.48 3.18
C LYS A 902 63.28 18.77 3.28
N CYS A 903 62.63 18.51 2.15
CA CYS A 903 61.38 17.76 2.09
C CYS A 903 61.73 16.28 1.99
N VAL A 904 61.80 15.64 3.16
CA VAL A 904 61.95 14.19 3.27
C VAL A 904 60.57 13.57 3.10
N LEU A 905 60.50 12.51 2.30
CA LEU A 905 59.26 11.75 2.07
C LEU A 905 59.26 10.51 2.96
N PRO A 906 58.09 9.94 3.28
CA PRO A 906 58.04 8.66 3.97
C PRO A 906 58.71 7.57 3.14
N GLU A 907 59.59 6.79 3.77
CA GLU A 907 60.14 5.56 3.22
C GLU A 907 59.17 4.42 3.57
N TRP A 908 58.77 3.65 2.57
CA TRP A 908 57.84 2.54 2.74
C TRP A 908 58.61 1.23 2.58
N GLU A 909 58.66 0.43 3.64
CA GLU A 909 59.24 -0.93 3.61
C GLU A 909 58.35 -1.93 2.88
#